data_AF-A0A225DSM2-F1
#
_entry.id   AF-A0A225DSM2-F1
#
_cell.length_a   1.000
_cell.length_b   1.000
_cell.length_c   1.000
_cell.angle_alpha   90.00
_cell.angle_beta   90.00
_cell.angle_gamma   90.00
#
_symmetry.space_group_name_H-M   'P 1'
#
loop_
_entity.id
_entity.type
_entity.pdbx_description
1 polymer ?
#
loop_
_entity_poly.entity_id
_entity_poly.type
_entity_poly.pdbx_seq_one_letter_code
_entity_poly.pdbx_strand_id
1 'polypeptide(L)'
;MAVETPINERIKASADPRVLHPLDQLRGTIRRFVLLDGLLAAGLLLVVWFWAGLVFDFGLFRLTGFDWVQDAPAALRAVALVVMLGLLVLVVVTRVLTRVRREFSYPSLALVLEKRFPRLLGDRLITAVELADVNRAAKLGYSAEMIRLTIDEAREAVAQVPVATVFNWWRLRSKAILIGGIVFGAVIVSYLLFALLARTFAPGEFAWRFGDVLSIYTERTLLLKNVPWPRRAHLELVAFPGDDLRVGKEAPPPKIRARAFQYVVAEPVTADRRTGWRPFLWSDLASHSEIYAPRKETPLTVTLNHEEDWRAKDVARAAVVGGPGFPAEKPVSTEIVALNDLAVDEVAERFAPSHPEIAEVLAQLDEVAARPSMSRTFRKLDLPDTVRLYYTGRASGTGPAARFQGRTRGDIPLTREPTGEYVAEVTGLKESVSFTVRAADFRTSAKDITLVPAPALTKLSHLDYQPAYLFHPAPEEAVKPGPDGKRPPPSWTALKGLRQAMPEKDLSLTGEKSVCTVPAGTELVLTAVADKPLKAARLIPKSGRIPGSPKGATAAVPIAPDGDQIVIRFEGEYRVAESVEFDLEFSDPDDVKSTRSVLIQAVEDLTPQVEVAVDILRKVGNSYYCTPRARVPFVKESIIRDDTGLSRVEFQFTVSRVEAQAVVGLQLQALASIWAAAPLVPNIGSVVLPPTGVSLASQLSKGEAKQFAAMPVTAFERAYDALVKDTPSVLRDKLGRPPANPDATDTVKEVKFTNEADVFDLADADALLEAQGKRMLVADSGEIQPRFRVELSVVARDVNIETGPKEARNLDPIRLLVVSEADLLAEITKDEEILIGKFDAALKNLREAEAMLADQTARLAPSTVAPDVLLSARVKADSIIMEVGKAREFTQVVATEYGRLKRETEVNRCNESVPRRYDSAIIKPLEAVLANQFKAAEDGLTGFRDPLGDDRRPDDAAIATARVRLTALISELTRIRAGLGEALSESKLRDELRKIIDNQTLVTRALKRIYDGIQISLFAPTIKPVPPVMLAQGEKKTVKHVIDWNVFDKGEIKVRVEPQAGSEIQGPGELTVKDDKNDFEYEITAGKKAGEFTVKLTPTVGEPVIVKIVVK
;
A
#
# COMPACT_ATOMS: atom_id res chain seq x y z
N MET A 1 -50.81 74.20 -76.92
CA MET A 1 -49.66 74.91 -77.51
C MET A 1 -48.83 73.89 -78.26
N ALA A 2 -48.53 74.17 -79.53
CA ALA A 2 -47.87 73.23 -80.45
C ALA A 2 -46.54 72.72 -79.87
N VAL A 3 -46.34 71.39 -79.91
CA VAL A 3 -45.07 70.75 -79.59
C VAL A 3 -44.02 71.29 -80.56
N GLU A 4 -43.04 72.05 -80.06
CA GLU A 4 -41.94 72.51 -80.89
C GLU A 4 -41.14 71.31 -81.39
N THR A 5 -41.20 71.05 -82.70
CA THR A 5 -40.31 70.11 -83.37
C THR A 5 -38.84 70.43 -83.06
N PRO A 6 -38.02 69.44 -82.71
CA PRO A 6 -36.62 69.65 -82.36
C PRO A 6 -35.84 70.29 -83.52
N ILE A 7 -34.91 71.19 -83.21
CA ILE A 7 -34.12 72.00 -84.18
C ILE A 7 -33.51 71.14 -85.30
N ASN A 8 -33.07 69.93 -84.99
CA ASN A 8 -32.51 69.00 -85.98
C ASN A 8 -33.52 68.48 -87.01
N GLU A 9 -34.77 68.23 -86.64
CA GLU A 9 -35.82 67.81 -87.59
C GLU A 9 -36.21 68.95 -88.52
N ARG A 10 -36.21 70.18 -87.99
CA ARG A 10 -36.45 71.40 -88.78
C ARG A 10 -35.34 71.62 -89.82
N ILE A 11 -34.09 71.58 -89.40
CA ILE A 11 -32.93 71.72 -90.30
C ILE A 11 -32.93 70.59 -91.34
N LYS A 12 -33.24 69.35 -90.94
CA LYS A 12 -33.30 68.20 -91.86
C LYS A 12 -34.39 68.32 -92.94
N ALA A 13 -35.50 68.98 -92.64
CA ALA A 13 -36.59 69.21 -93.58
C ALA A 13 -36.30 70.35 -94.58
N SER A 14 -35.44 71.30 -94.22
CA SER A 14 -35.18 72.52 -95.01
C SER A 14 -33.83 72.51 -95.75
N ALA A 15 -32.85 71.70 -95.32
CA ALA A 15 -31.50 71.68 -95.87
C ALA A 15 -31.32 70.71 -97.06
N ASP A 16 -30.34 70.99 -97.94
CA ASP A 16 -30.00 70.17 -99.11
C ASP A 16 -29.53 68.74 -98.69
N PRO A 17 -30.15 67.66 -99.22
CA PRO A 17 -29.76 66.28 -98.94
C PRO A 17 -28.28 65.96 -99.18
N ARG A 18 -27.62 66.65 -100.12
CA ARG A 18 -26.19 66.42 -100.44
C ARG A 18 -25.24 66.97 -99.37
N VAL A 19 -25.64 68.01 -98.63
CA VAL A 19 -24.88 68.56 -97.48
C VAL A 19 -25.13 67.71 -96.22
N LEU A 20 -26.35 67.19 -96.06
CA LEU A 20 -26.73 66.35 -94.92
C LEU A 20 -26.13 64.94 -94.97
N HIS A 21 -25.96 64.34 -96.15
CA HIS A 21 -25.52 62.95 -96.30
C HIS A 21 -24.11 62.69 -95.69
N PRO A 22 -23.07 63.52 -95.92
CA PRO A 22 -21.77 63.38 -95.25
C PRO A 22 -21.83 63.62 -93.73
N LEU A 23 -22.71 64.52 -93.26
CA LEU A 23 -22.93 64.77 -91.83
C LEU A 23 -23.63 63.57 -91.14
N ASP A 24 -24.57 62.91 -91.83
CA ASP A 24 -25.21 61.67 -91.36
C ASP A 24 -24.25 60.47 -91.40
N GLN A 25 -23.38 60.38 -92.42
CA GLN A 25 -22.30 59.39 -92.46
C GLN A 25 -21.29 59.59 -91.31
N LEU A 26 -20.94 60.85 -91.00
CA LEU A 26 -20.09 61.19 -89.86
C LEU A 26 -20.77 60.77 -88.55
N ARG A 27 -22.05 61.12 -88.35
CA ARG A 27 -22.85 60.70 -87.18
C ARG A 27 -22.89 59.18 -87.00
N GLY A 28 -23.13 58.42 -88.08
CA GLY A 28 -23.13 56.96 -88.05
C GLY A 28 -21.76 56.37 -87.69
N THR A 29 -20.69 56.97 -88.22
CA THR A 29 -19.30 56.54 -87.94
C THR A 29 -18.89 56.87 -86.50
N ILE A 30 -19.30 58.03 -85.96
CA ILE A 30 -19.12 58.38 -84.53
C ILE A 30 -19.75 57.31 -83.64
N ARG A 31 -21.02 56.95 -83.89
CA ARG A 31 -21.73 55.97 -83.08
C ARG A 31 -21.06 54.59 -83.12
N ARG A 32 -20.63 54.13 -84.31
CA ARG A 32 -19.88 52.87 -84.47
C ARG A 32 -18.54 52.90 -83.73
N PHE A 33 -17.78 53.98 -83.87
CA PHE A 33 -16.49 54.14 -83.19
C PHE A 33 -16.65 54.11 -81.66
N VAL A 34 -17.64 54.84 -81.13
CA VAL A 34 -17.96 54.87 -79.69
C VAL A 34 -18.41 53.51 -79.18
N LEU A 35 -19.25 52.80 -79.95
CA LEU A 35 -19.71 51.45 -79.60
C LEU A 35 -18.53 50.47 -79.55
N LEU A 36 -17.65 50.48 -80.55
CA LEU A 36 -16.43 49.65 -80.56
C LEU A 36 -15.47 50.02 -79.41
N ASP A 37 -15.28 51.31 -79.14
CA ASP A 37 -14.43 51.77 -78.02
C ASP A 37 -14.95 51.30 -76.67
N GLY A 38 -16.27 51.36 -76.49
CA GLY A 38 -16.94 50.91 -75.26
C GLY A 38 -16.97 49.38 -75.12
N LEU A 39 -17.19 48.64 -76.22
CA LEU A 39 -17.09 47.18 -76.22
C LEU A 39 -15.66 46.71 -75.92
N LEU A 40 -14.63 47.34 -76.49
CA LEU A 40 -13.24 47.03 -76.16
C LEU A 40 -12.91 47.37 -74.70
N ALA A 41 -13.44 48.47 -74.16
CA ALA A 41 -13.27 48.80 -72.74
C ALA A 41 -13.94 47.77 -71.81
N ALA A 42 -15.15 47.31 -72.15
CA ALA A 42 -15.85 46.25 -71.42
C ALA A 42 -15.09 44.91 -71.54
N GLY A 43 -14.62 44.55 -72.73
CA GLY A 43 -13.80 43.36 -72.96
C GLY A 43 -12.49 43.39 -72.18
N LEU A 44 -11.81 44.54 -72.12
CA LEU A 44 -10.60 44.71 -71.32
C LEU A 44 -10.88 44.50 -69.82
N LEU A 45 -11.98 45.06 -69.29
CA LEU A 45 -12.38 44.84 -67.91
C LEU A 45 -12.61 43.34 -67.63
N LEU A 46 -13.34 42.64 -68.51
CA LEU A 46 -13.61 41.21 -68.35
C LEU A 46 -12.32 40.38 -68.38
N VAL A 47 -11.42 40.65 -69.32
CA VAL A 47 -10.13 39.94 -69.42
C VAL A 47 -9.27 40.19 -68.18
N VAL A 48 -9.13 41.45 -67.75
CA VAL A 48 -8.33 41.78 -66.55
C VAL A 48 -8.96 41.17 -65.30
N TRP A 49 -10.29 41.26 -65.13
CA TRP A 49 -10.99 40.67 -63.99
C TRP A 49 -10.85 39.16 -63.95
N PHE A 50 -10.98 38.50 -65.11
CA PHE A 50 -10.80 37.06 -65.23
C PHE A 50 -9.40 36.62 -64.77
N TRP A 51 -8.34 37.24 -65.32
CA TRP A 51 -6.97 36.85 -64.96
C TRP A 51 -6.61 37.22 -63.52
N ALA A 52 -7.02 38.41 -63.06
CA ALA A 52 -6.80 38.82 -61.67
C ALA A 52 -7.53 37.88 -60.69
N GLY A 53 -8.78 37.52 -61.00
CA GLY A 53 -9.55 36.57 -60.21
C GLY A 53 -8.94 35.17 -60.21
N LEU A 54 -8.50 34.67 -61.38
CA LEU A 54 -7.84 33.37 -61.48
C LEU A 54 -6.53 33.32 -60.68
N VAL A 55 -5.68 34.35 -60.78
CA VAL A 55 -4.42 34.43 -60.02
C VAL A 55 -4.70 34.56 -58.53
N PHE A 56 -5.65 35.42 -58.14
CA PHE A 56 -6.00 35.61 -56.74
C PHE A 56 -6.56 34.32 -56.13
N ASP A 57 -7.34 33.56 -56.88
CA ASP A 57 -8.04 32.39 -56.36
C ASP A 57 -7.19 31.11 -56.48
N PHE A 58 -6.87 30.69 -57.70
CA PHE A 58 -6.08 29.49 -57.95
C PHE A 58 -4.61 29.66 -57.50
N GLY A 59 -4.03 30.85 -57.74
CA GLY A 59 -2.65 31.14 -57.32
C GLY A 59 -2.51 31.16 -55.81
N LEU A 60 -3.44 31.77 -55.08
CA LEU A 60 -3.45 31.74 -53.62
C LEU A 60 -3.64 30.31 -53.09
N PHE A 61 -4.58 29.54 -53.67
CA PHE A 61 -4.74 28.13 -53.35
C PHE A 61 -3.44 27.34 -53.53
N ARG A 62 -2.73 27.55 -54.65
CA ARG A 62 -1.50 26.81 -54.93
C ARG A 62 -0.34 27.20 -54.00
N LEU A 63 -0.33 28.42 -53.48
CA LEU A 63 0.71 28.94 -52.58
C LEU A 63 0.44 28.63 -51.11
N THR A 64 -0.82 28.66 -50.65
CA THR A 64 -1.16 28.59 -49.22
C THR A 64 -2.11 27.44 -48.87
N GLY A 65 -2.66 26.73 -49.85
CA GLY A 65 -3.70 25.73 -49.66
C GLY A 65 -5.05 26.32 -49.25
N PHE A 66 -5.18 27.64 -49.21
CA PHE A 66 -6.42 28.32 -48.85
C PHE A 66 -7.42 28.26 -50.00
N ASP A 67 -8.63 27.76 -49.72
CA ASP A 67 -9.70 27.67 -50.72
C ASP A 67 -10.87 28.56 -50.29
N TRP A 68 -11.17 29.59 -51.08
CA TRP A 68 -12.26 30.53 -50.79
C TRP A 68 -13.65 29.91 -50.78
N VAL A 69 -13.85 28.69 -51.29
CA VAL A 69 -15.11 27.94 -51.14
C VAL A 69 -15.25 27.31 -49.75
N GLN A 70 -14.15 26.77 -49.22
CA GLN A 70 -14.14 26.03 -47.96
C GLN A 70 -13.88 26.95 -46.76
N ASP A 71 -13.08 28.00 -46.97
CA ASP A 71 -12.44 28.76 -45.90
C ASP A 71 -12.96 30.19 -45.77
N ALA A 72 -13.72 30.69 -46.74
CA ALA A 72 -14.34 32.01 -46.70
C ALA A 72 -15.87 31.96 -46.80
N PRO A 73 -16.57 32.98 -46.27
CA PRO A 73 -18.03 33.07 -46.39
C PRO A 73 -18.47 33.10 -47.86
N ALA A 74 -19.53 32.35 -48.19
CA ALA A 74 -20.09 32.32 -49.54
C ALA A 74 -20.50 33.72 -50.07
N ALA A 75 -20.86 34.63 -49.16
CA ALA A 75 -21.19 36.02 -49.49
C ALA A 75 -20.04 36.77 -50.18
N LEU A 76 -18.77 36.47 -49.87
CA LEU A 76 -17.63 37.17 -50.45
C LEU A 76 -17.58 36.98 -51.98
N ARG A 77 -17.85 35.75 -52.45
CA ARG A 77 -17.90 35.43 -53.89
C ARG A 77 -19.07 36.12 -54.58
N ALA A 78 -20.24 36.12 -53.93
CA ALA A 78 -21.41 36.84 -54.43
C ALA A 78 -21.14 38.36 -54.54
N VAL A 79 -20.50 38.97 -53.54
CA VAL A 79 -20.11 40.38 -53.56
C VAL A 79 -19.12 40.66 -54.67
N ALA A 80 -18.07 39.84 -54.83
CA ALA A 80 -17.11 40.01 -55.92
C ALA A 80 -17.77 39.95 -57.30
N LEU A 81 -18.71 39.01 -57.50
CA LEU A 81 -19.47 38.90 -58.74
C LEU A 81 -20.38 40.12 -58.98
N VAL A 82 -21.07 40.61 -57.94
CA VAL A 82 -21.90 41.82 -57.99
C VAL A 82 -21.06 43.06 -58.29
N VAL A 83 -19.87 43.19 -57.70
CA VAL A 83 -18.94 44.28 -57.98
C VAL A 83 -18.48 44.23 -59.44
N MET A 84 -18.10 43.05 -59.94
CA MET A 84 -17.73 42.86 -61.35
C MET A 84 -18.87 43.27 -62.29
N LEU A 85 -20.08 42.77 -62.03
CA LEU A 85 -21.26 43.08 -62.84
C LEU A 85 -21.62 44.57 -62.76
N GLY A 86 -21.49 45.18 -61.58
CA GLY A 86 -21.71 46.62 -61.37
C GLY A 86 -20.69 47.48 -62.12
N LEU A 87 -19.41 47.12 -62.09
CA LEU A 87 -18.37 47.78 -62.89
C LEU A 87 -18.59 47.60 -64.39
N LEU A 88 -19.01 46.41 -64.83
CA LEU A 88 -19.35 46.14 -66.22
C LEU A 88 -20.53 47.01 -66.67
N VAL A 89 -21.62 47.04 -65.89
CA VAL A 89 -22.77 47.91 -66.15
C VAL A 89 -22.34 49.38 -66.16
N LEU A 90 -21.52 49.83 -65.21
CA LEU A 90 -20.99 51.19 -65.17
C LEU A 90 -20.20 51.52 -66.44
N VAL A 91 -19.31 50.63 -66.90
CA VAL A 91 -18.55 50.84 -68.13
C VAL A 91 -19.47 50.87 -69.34
N VAL A 92 -20.42 49.93 -69.47
CA VAL A 92 -21.38 49.89 -70.58
C VAL A 92 -22.25 51.14 -70.58
N VAL A 93 -22.76 51.59 -69.44
CA VAL A 93 -23.60 52.80 -69.33
C VAL A 93 -22.79 54.06 -69.66
N THR A 94 -21.62 54.25 -69.05
CA THR A 94 -20.82 55.48 -69.19
C THR A 94 -20.04 55.58 -70.50
N ARG A 95 -19.66 54.45 -71.12
CA ARG A 95 -18.88 54.41 -72.35
C ARG A 95 -19.70 54.09 -73.60
N VAL A 96 -20.77 53.30 -73.48
CA VAL A 96 -21.64 52.94 -74.61
C VAL A 96 -22.95 53.71 -74.53
N LEU A 97 -23.81 53.43 -73.54
CA LEU A 97 -25.22 53.86 -73.55
C LEU A 97 -25.38 55.38 -73.53
N THR A 98 -24.75 56.06 -72.57
CA THR A 98 -24.82 57.53 -72.43
C THR A 98 -24.19 58.24 -73.63
N ARG A 99 -23.16 57.67 -74.25
CA ARG A 99 -22.45 58.28 -75.38
C ARG A 99 -23.16 58.05 -76.72
N VAL A 100 -23.79 56.89 -76.92
CA VAL A 100 -24.56 56.57 -78.13
C VAL A 100 -25.89 57.34 -78.15
N ARG A 101 -26.50 57.55 -76.97
CA ARG A 101 -27.75 58.32 -76.81
C ARG A 101 -27.58 59.84 -76.88
N ARG A 102 -26.35 60.38 -76.85
CA ARG A 102 -26.13 61.82 -77.02
C ARG A 102 -26.55 62.25 -78.44
N GLU A 103 -27.41 63.25 -78.50
CA GLU A 103 -27.83 63.85 -79.76
C GLU A 103 -26.72 64.76 -80.28
N PHE A 104 -26.27 64.52 -81.52
CA PHE A 104 -25.30 65.35 -82.20
C PHE A 104 -26.03 66.28 -83.14
N SER A 105 -26.10 67.57 -82.76
CA SER A 105 -26.70 68.61 -83.60
C SER A 105 -25.93 68.74 -84.92
N TYR A 106 -26.64 69.04 -86.01
CA TYR A 106 -26.00 69.25 -87.31
C TYR A 106 -24.97 70.40 -87.29
N PRO A 107 -25.20 71.56 -86.62
CA PRO A 107 -24.20 72.62 -86.48
C PRO A 107 -22.93 72.17 -85.74
N SER A 108 -23.06 71.36 -84.68
CA SER A 108 -21.88 70.84 -83.95
C SER A 108 -21.07 69.86 -84.79
N LEU A 109 -21.71 69.08 -85.67
CA LEU A 109 -21.01 68.17 -86.60
C LEU A 109 -20.29 68.94 -87.72
N ALA A 110 -20.92 70.00 -88.22
CA ALA A 110 -20.32 70.93 -89.18
C ALA A 110 -19.04 71.57 -88.61
N LEU A 111 -19.12 72.13 -87.40
CA LEU A 111 -17.98 72.74 -86.72
C LEU A 111 -16.80 71.76 -86.52
N VAL A 112 -17.10 70.48 -86.22
CA VAL A 112 -16.06 69.44 -86.07
C VAL A 112 -15.33 69.19 -87.39
N LEU A 113 -16.04 69.15 -88.52
CA LEU A 113 -15.43 68.98 -89.83
C LEU A 113 -14.61 70.22 -90.22
N GLU A 114 -15.14 71.43 -90.00
CA GLU A 114 -14.43 72.69 -90.26
C GLU A 114 -13.13 72.80 -89.47
N LYS A 115 -13.18 72.53 -88.16
CA LYS A 115 -11.99 72.58 -87.30
C LYS A 115 -10.94 71.54 -87.71
N ARG A 116 -11.36 70.40 -88.28
CA ARG A 116 -10.45 69.34 -88.72
C ARG A 116 -9.88 69.60 -90.11
N PHE A 117 -10.65 70.24 -91.01
CA PHE A 117 -10.27 70.55 -92.38
C PHE A 117 -10.39 72.07 -92.66
N PRO A 118 -9.66 72.93 -91.93
CA PRO A 118 -9.84 74.38 -92.00
C PRO A 118 -9.51 74.95 -93.39
N ARG A 119 -8.60 74.30 -94.13
CA ARG A 119 -8.22 74.72 -95.49
C ARG A 119 -9.29 74.43 -96.55
N LEU A 120 -10.17 73.46 -96.32
CA LEU A 120 -11.19 73.05 -97.30
C LEU A 120 -12.53 73.70 -97.03
N LEU A 121 -12.95 73.80 -95.76
CA LEU A 121 -14.31 74.21 -95.39
C LEU A 121 -14.41 75.65 -94.89
N GLY A 122 -13.36 76.22 -94.27
CA GLY A 122 -13.43 77.52 -93.62
C GLY A 122 -14.58 77.61 -92.60
N ASP A 123 -15.28 78.75 -92.55
CA ASP A 123 -16.49 78.97 -91.73
C ASP A 123 -17.80 78.80 -92.53
N ARG A 124 -17.74 78.12 -93.68
CA ARG A 124 -18.85 78.07 -94.65
C ARG A 124 -19.89 77.01 -94.31
N LEU A 125 -19.48 75.88 -93.74
CA LEU A 125 -20.34 74.72 -93.48
C LEU A 125 -21.25 74.92 -92.26
N ILE A 126 -20.75 75.50 -91.17
CA ILE A 126 -21.59 75.84 -90.02
C ILE A 126 -22.63 76.89 -90.41
N THR A 127 -22.20 77.93 -91.14
CA THR A 127 -23.06 79.00 -91.62
C THR A 127 -24.14 78.44 -92.57
N ALA A 128 -23.77 77.54 -93.48
CA ALA A 128 -24.71 76.86 -94.37
C ALA A 128 -25.72 75.96 -93.62
N VAL A 129 -25.34 75.33 -92.50
CA VAL A 129 -26.23 74.47 -91.71
C VAL A 129 -27.14 75.28 -90.77
N GLU A 130 -26.65 76.37 -90.18
CA GLU A 130 -27.46 77.25 -89.31
C GLU A 130 -28.46 78.09 -90.11
N LEU A 131 -28.09 78.53 -91.32
CA LEU A 131 -28.94 79.32 -92.21
C LEU A 131 -29.64 78.49 -93.30
N ALA A 132 -29.73 77.16 -93.12
CA ALA A 132 -30.31 76.24 -94.09
C ALA A 132 -31.77 76.56 -94.46
N ASP A 133 -32.54 77.17 -93.54
CA ASP A 133 -33.88 77.69 -93.83
C ASP A 133 -33.81 79.12 -94.40
N VAL A 134 -33.58 79.18 -95.72
CA VAL A 134 -33.43 80.43 -96.49
C VAL A 134 -34.62 81.38 -96.29
N ASN A 135 -35.84 80.84 -96.17
CA ASN A 135 -37.06 81.63 -96.02
C ASN A 135 -37.14 82.32 -94.65
N ARG A 136 -36.63 81.67 -93.60
CA ARG A 136 -36.57 82.24 -92.26
C ARG A 136 -35.41 83.21 -92.09
N ALA A 137 -34.24 82.90 -92.67
CA ALA A 137 -33.10 83.81 -92.65
C ALA A 137 -33.42 85.12 -93.39
N ALA A 138 -34.16 85.04 -94.50
CA ALA A 138 -34.69 86.24 -95.17
C ALA A 138 -35.58 87.09 -94.24
N LYS A 139 -36.42 86.47 -93.40
CA LYS A 139 -37.24 87.18 -92.40
C LYS A 139 -36.41 87.82 -91.28
N LEU A 140 -35.19 87.34 -91.03
CA LEU A 140 -34.26 87.88 -90.04
C LEU A 140 -33.34 88.97 -90.62
N GLY A 141 -33.56 89.37 -91.88
CA GLY A 141 -32.81 90.46 -92.55
C GLY A 141 -31.58 90.01 -93.33
N TYR A 142 -31.38 88.69 -93.52
CA TYR A 142 -30.27 88.17 -94.33
C TYR A 142 -30.62 88.08 -95.82
N SER A 143 -29.64 88.30 -96.71
CA SER A 143 -29.84 88.15 -98.16
C SER A 143 -29.99 86.67 -98.56
N ALA A 144 -31.13 86.35 -99.19
CA ALA A 144 -31.43 85.00 -99.65
C ALA A 144 -30.45 84.49 -100.73
N GLU A 145 -29.91 85.38 -101.57
CA GLU A 145 -28.94 85.02 -102.61
C GLU A 145 -27.55 84.70 -102.02
N MET A 146 -27.08 85.49 -101.05
CA MET A 146 -25.80 85.24 -100.35
C MET A 146 -25.82 83.92 -99.58
N ILE A 147 -26.96 83.59 -98.95
CA ILE A 147 -27.13 82.32 -98.25
C ILE A 147 -27.09 81.14 -99.24
N ARG A 148 -27.77 81.25 -100.39
CA ARG A 148 -27.74 80.21 -101.44
C ARG A 148 -26.33 79.98 -101.96
N LEU A 149 -25.58 81.05 -102.24
CA LEU A 149 -24.17 80.95 -102.66
C LEU A 149 -23.31 80.28 -101.58
N THR A 150 -23.50 80.63 -100.31
CA THR A 150 -22.76 80.03 -99.18
C THR A 150 -23.09 78.54 -99.03
N ILE A 151 -24.35 78.14 -99.24
CA ILE A 151 -24.78 76.74 -99.23
C ILE A 151 -24.17 75.96 -100.42
N ASP A 152 -24.14 76.54 -101.63
CA ASP A 152 -23.54 75.91 -102.81
C ASP A 152 -22.02 75.76 -102.67
N GLU A 153 -21.31 76.77 -102.18
CA GLU A 153 -19.86 76.69 -101.90
C GLU A 153 -19.55 75.65 -100.81
N ALA A 154 -20.36 75.60 -99.74
CA ALA A 154 -20.22 74.59 -98.69
C ALA A 154 -20.49 73.18 -99.24
N ARG A 155 -21.44 73.01 -100.16
CA ARG A 155 -21.75 71.72 -100.80
C ARG A 155 -20.57 71.16 -101.59
N GLU A 156 -19.93 71.98 -102.43
CA GLU A 156 -18.77 71.55 -103.23
C GLU A 156 -17.57 71.21 -102.35
N ALA A 157 -17.32 72.02 -101.32
CA ALA A 157 -16.22 71.80 -100.38
C ALA A 157 -16.42 70.54 -99.52
N VAL A 158 -17.64 70.26 -99.06
CA VAL A 158 -17.97 69.08 -98.25
C VAL A 158 -17.83 67.77 -99.02
N ALA A 159 -18.12 67.76 -100.32
CA ALA A 159 -18.03 66.55 -101.14
C ALA A 159 -16.59 65.98 -101.22
N GLN A 160 -15.58 66.82 -100.99
CA GLN A 160 -14.16 66.45 -101.03
C GLN A 160 -13.62 65.95 -99.68
N VAL A 161 -14.44 65.93 -98.62
CA VAL A 161 -13.97 65.64 -97.25
C VAL A 161 -13.94 64.13 -96.97
N PRO A 162 -12.77 63.54 -96.64
CA PRO A 162 -12.66 62.13 -96.26
C PRO A 162 -13.09 61.90 -94.80
N VAL A 163 -14.39 61.70 -94.58
CA VAL A 163 -15.04 61.55 -93.27
C VAL A 163 -14.38 60.49 -92.37
N ALA A 164 -13.83 59.41 -92.93
CA ALA A 164 -13.21 58.33 -92.16
C ALA A 164 -11.91 58.75 -91.43
N THR A 165 -11.19 59.77 -91.93
CA THR A 165 -9.89 60.23 -91.40
C THR A 165 -10.01 61.17 -90.19
N VAL A 166 -11.25 61.53 -89.83
CA VAL A 166 -11.57 62.31 -88.64
C VAL A 166 -11.29 61.51 -87.36
N PHE A 167 -11.43 60.18 -87.41
CA PHE A 167 -11.28 59.29 -86.25
C PHE A 167 -9.90 58.65 -86.15
N ASN A 168 -9.41 58.51 -84.92
CA ASN A 168 -8.17 57.79 -84.64
C ASN A 168 -8.44 56.27 -84.51
N TRP A 169 -8.54 55.58 -85.65
CA TRP A 169 -8.74 54.12 -85.70
C TRP A 169 -7.56 53.33 -85.12
N TRP A 170 -6.35 53.90 -85.13
CA TRP A 170 -5.18 53.29 -84.50
C TRP A 170 -5.40 53.04 -83.01
N ARG A 171 -6.04 53.99 -82.31
CA ARG A 171 -6.37 53.83 -80.88
C ARG A 171 -7.24 52.60 -80.60
N LEU A 172 -8.21 52.28 -81.46
CA LEU A 172 -9.05 51.09 -81.32
C LEU A 172 -8.23 49.81 -81.58
N ARG A 173 -7.39 49.82 -82.62
CA ARG A 173 -6.49 48.69 -82.91
C ARG A 173 -5.51 48.44 -81.77
N SER A 174 -4.90 49.47 -81.19
CA SER A 174 -4.00 49.32 -80.04
C SER A 174 -4.71 48.72 -78.83
N LYS A 175 -5.98 49.09 -78.58
CA LYS A 175 -6.79 48.46 -77.51
C LYS A 175 -7.07 46.99 -77.80
N ALA A 176 -7.42 46.64 -79.04
CA ALA A 176 -7.65 45.25 -79.43
C ALA A 176 -6.35 44.42 -79.33
N ILE A 177 -5.21 44.97 -79.78
CA ILE A 177 -3.88 44.34 -79.63
C ILE A 177 -3.52 44.19 -78.17
N LEU A 178 -3.80 45.19 -77.31
CA LEU A 178 -3.56 45.08 -75.87
C LEU A 178 -4.37 43.95 -75.24
N ILE A 179 -5.67 43.85 -75.55
CA ILE A 179 -6.53 42.77 -75.07
C ILE A 179 -6.01 41.41 -75.54
N GLY A 180 -5.72 41.27 -76.85
CA GLY A 180 -5.14 40.05 -77.40
C GLY A 180 -3.80 39.70 -76.75
N GLY A 181 -2.93 40.70 -76.56
CA GLY A 181 -1.63 40.55 -75.91
C GLY A 181 -1.74 40.10 -74.46
N ILE A 182 -2.72 40.61 -73.70
CA ILE A 182 -2.98 40.14 -72.33
C ILE A 182 -3.49 38.69 -72.35
N VAL A 183 -4.45 38.36 -73.23
CA VAL A 183 -5.02 37.00 -73.30
C VAL A 183 -3.96 35.98 -73.71
N PHE A 184 -3.32 36.18 -74.87
CA PHE A 184 -2.30 35.25 -75.37
C PHE A 184 -1.04 35.27 -74.49
N GLY A 185 -0.62 36.45 -74.02
CA GLY A 185 0.54 36.59 -73.14
C GLY A 185 0.35 35.86 -71.82
N ALA A 186 -0.82 35.99 -71.18
CA ALA A 186 -1.09 35.28 -69.92
C ALA A 186 -1.17 33.76 -70.11
N VAL A 187 -1.71 33.27 -71.23
CA VAL A 187 -1.70 31.82 -71.54
C VAL A 187 -0.27 31.32 -71.77
N ILE A 188 0.55 32.06 -72.53
CA ILE A 188 1.96 31.71 -72.78
C ILE A 188 2.74 31.69 -71.46
N VAL A 189 2.59 32.72 -70.61
CA VAL A 189 3.23 32.78 -69.29
C VAL A 189 2.78 31.61 -68.42
N SER A 190 1.49 31.27 -68.42
CA SER A 190 0.96 30.12 -67.68
C SER A 190 1.54 28.79 -68.18
N TYR A 191 1.70 28.63 -69.50
CA TYR A 191 2.34 27.45 -70.10
C TYR A 191 3.82 27.35 -69.74
N LEU A 192 4.57 28.46 -69.84
CA LEU A 192 5.99 28.49 -69.47
C LEU A 192 6.19 28.19 -67.99
N LEU A 193 5.33 28.72 -67.12
CA LEU A 193 5.35 28.42 -65.70
C LEU A 193 5.03 26.95 -65.43
N PHE A 194 4.04 26.37 -66.13
CA PHE A 194 3.74 24.95 -66.06
C PHE A 194 4.93 24.10 -66.50
N ALA A 195 5.54 24.40 -67.66
CA ALA A 195 6.68 23.64 -68.18
C ALA A 195 7.90 23.71 -67.23
N LEU A 196 8.12 24.86 -66.59
CA LEU A 196 9.16 25.05 -65.59
C LEU A 196 8.91 24.22 -64.32
N LEU A 197 7.67 24.24 -63.80
CA LEU A 197 7.29 23.55 -62.57
C LEU A 197 7.18 22.03 -62.76
N ALA A 198 6.60 21.59 -63.87
CA ALA A 198 6.42 20.18 -64.21
C ALA A 198 7.70 19.56 -64.79
N ARG A 199 8.69 20.38 -65.19
CA ARG A 199 9.89 19.95 -65.91
C ARG A 199 9.58 19.15 -67.18
N THR A 200 8.45 19.42 -67.82
CA THR A 200 7.98 18.73 -69.03
C THR A 200 7.50 19.73 -70.08
N PHE A 201 7.81 19.46 -71.35
CA PHE A 201 7.29 20.23 -72.50
C PHE A 201 6.12 19.49 -73.14
N ALA A 202 5.00 19.39 -72.42
CA ALA A 202 3.79 18.70 -72.86
C ALA A 202 2.61 19.67 -73.07
N PRO A 203 2.45 20.25 -74.28
CA PRO A 203 1.38 21.22 -74.54
C PRO A 203 -0.03 20.62 -74.44
N GLY A 204 -0.21 19.35 -74.80
CA GLY A 204 -1.50 18.66 -74.67
C GLY A 204 -1.93 18.47 -73.21
N GLU A 205 -0.97 18.13 -72.34
CA GLU A 205 -1.21 17.99 -70.91
C GLU A 205 -1.54 19.34 -70.27
N PHE A 206 -0.81 20.40 -70.63
CA PHE A 206 -1.14 21.76 -70.21
C PHE A 206 -2.53 22.18 -70.65
N ALA A 207 -2.89 21.98 -71.93
CA ALA A 207 -4.18 22.40 -72.47
C ALA A 207 -5.35 21.78 -71.71
N TRP A 208 -5.25 20.47 -71.41
CA TRP A 208 -6.27 19.78 -70.64
C TRP A 208 -6.30 20.20 -69.15
N ARG A 209 -5.15 20.25 -68.47
CA ARG A 209 -5.07 20.68 -67.05
C ARG A 209 -5.53 22.12 -66.86
N PHE A 210 -5.15 23.02 -67.77
CA PHE A 210 -5.59 24.41 -67.78
C PHE A 210 -7.08 24.52 -68.07
N GLY A 211 -7.60 23.69 -68.99
CA GLY A 211 -9.03 23.56 -69.26
C GLY A 211 -9.83 23.11 -68.04
N ASP A 212 -9.32 22.13 -67.28
CA ASP A 212 -9.95 21.66 -66.05
C ASP A 212 -9.96 22.76 -64.97
N VAL A 213 -8.83 23.45 -64.77
CA VAL A 213 -8.73 24.62 -63.86
C VAL A 213 -9.72 25.72 -64.25
N LEU A 214 -9.83 26.03 -65.54
CA LEU A 214 -10.78 27.02 -66.06
C LEU A 214 -12.23 26.59 -65.84
N SER A 215 -12.54 25.31 -66.02
CA SER A 215 -13.88 24.75 -65.81
C SER A 215 -14.28 24.85 -64.34
N ILE A 216 -13.40 24.46 -63.41
CA ILE A 216 -13.62 24.56 -61.97
C ILE A 216 -13.77 26.02 -61.55
N TYR A 217 -12.89 26.91 -62.05
CA TYR A 217 -12.99 28.35 -61.77
C TYR A 217 -14.34 28.93 -62.23
N THR A 218 -14.81 28.54 -63.41
CA THR A 218 -16.09 28.98 -63.97
C THR A 218 -17.26 28.48 -63.15
N GLU A 219 -17.30 27.19 -62.82
CA GLU A 219 -18.34 26.59 -61.99
C GLU A 219 -18.42 27.25 -60.60
N ARG A 220 -17.26 27.57 -60.03
CA ARG A 220 -17.12 28.04 -58.66
C ARG A 220 -17.35 29.54 -58.50
N THR A 221 -16.99 30.33 -59.52
CA THR A 221 -17.00 31.80 -59.47
C THR A 221 -18.17 32.40 -60.24
N LEU A 222 -18.52 31.84 -61.40
CA LEU A 222 -19.62 32.33 -62.23
C LEU A 222 -20.93 31.61 -61.92
N LEU A 223 -20.90 30.28 -61.72
CA LEU A 223 -22.09 29.49 -61.36
C LEU A 223 -22.29 29.35 -59.84
N LEU A 224 -21.36 29.88 -59.03
CA LEU A 224 -21.38 29.84 -57.56
C LEU A 224 -21.55 28.43 -56.96
N LYS A 225 -21.15 27.38 -57.68
CA LYS A 225 -21.16 26.00 -57.17
C LYS A 225 -20.10 25.83 -56.08
N ASN A 226 -20.38 24.96 -55.10
CA ASN A 226 -19.45 24.64 -54.01
C ASN A 226 -18.53 23.48 -54.41
N VAL A 227 -17.75 23.68 -55.47
CA VAL A 227 -16.73 22.74 -55.92
C VAL A 227 -15.39 23.19 -55.33
N PRO A 228 -14.71 22.41 -54.48
CA PRO A 228 -13.39 22.78 -53.98
C PRO A 228 -12.30 22.57 -55.03
N TRP A 229 -11.16 23.23 -54.87
CA TRP A 229 -9.99 22.93 -55.70
C TRP A 229 -9.46 21.50 -55.42
N PRO A 230 -8.99 20.78 -56.44
CA PRO A 230 -8.51 19.41 -56.29
C PRO A 230 -7.23 19.39 -55.46
N ARG A 231 -7.29 18.70 -54.31
CA ARG A 231 -6.15 18.49 -53.40
C ARG A 231 -5.21 17.41 -53.94
N ARG A 232 -3.97 17.38 -53.45
CA ARG A 232 -2.93 16.39 -53.79
C ARG A 232 -2.91 15.20 -52.84
N ALA A 233 -3.35 15.39 -51.60
CA ALA A 233 -3.45 14.34 -50.58
C ALA A 233 -4.87 14.25 -50.01
N HIS A 234 -5.21 13.10 -49.43
CA HIS A 234 -6.44 12.88 -48.68
C HIS A 234 -6.13 12.09 -47.41
N LEU A 235 -6.56 12.61 -46.26
CA LEU A 235 -6.29 12.03 -44.95
C LEU A 235 -7.59 11.80 -44.18
N GLU A 236 -7.73 10.64 -43.54
CA GLU A 236 -8.77 10.39 -42.54
C GLU A 236 -8.16 9.89 -41.22
N LEU A 237 -8.83 10.20 -40.10
CA LEU A 237 -8.41 9.74 -38.77
C LEU A 237 -8.93 8.31 -38.54
N VAL A 238 -8.03 7.40 -38.17
CA VAL A 238 -8.35 6.00 -37.91
C VAL A 238 -8.68 5.82 -36.43
N ALA A 239 -9.80 5.16 -36.13
CA ALA A 239 -10.23 4.80 -34.77
C ALA A 239 -10.41 5.99 -33.78
N PHE A 240 -10.75 7.18 -34.26
CA PHE A 240 -11.06 8.32 -33.38
C PHE A 240 -12.55 8.33 -32.99
N PRO A 241 -12.91 8.39 -31.70
CA PRO A 241 -14.31 8.36 -31.25
C PRO A 241 -15.00 9.69 -31.55
N GLY A 242 -15.73 9.78 -32.65
CA GLY A 242 -16.57 10.94 -32.98
C GLY A 242 -15.77 12.25 -33.15
N ASP A 243 -16.20 13.31 -32.46
CA ASP A 243 -15.63 14.66 -32.55
C ASP A 243 -14.82 15.11 -31.31
N ASP A 244 -15.00 14.45 -30.16
CA ASP A 244 -14.39 14.81 -28.87
C ASP A 244 -13.84 13.57 -28.16
N LEU A 245 -12.54 13.58 -27.88
CA LEU A 245 -11.86 12.56 -27.09
C LEU A 245 -11.61 13.09 -25.68
N ARG A 246 -12.29 12.51 -24.68
CA ARG A 246 -12.09 12.86 -23.28
C ARG A 246 -10.95 12.03 -22.70
N VAL A 247 -9.97 12.69 -22.10
CA VAL A 247 -8.77 12.06 -21.54
C VAL A 247 -8.55 12.60 -20.13
N GLY A 248 -8.18 11.72 -19.20
CA GLY A 248 -7.78 12.14 -17.85
C GLY A 248 -6.52 13.01 -17.89
N LYS A 249 -6.44 14.03 -17.03
CA LYS A 249 -5.26 14.93 -16.94
C LYS A 249 -3.93 14.19 -16.73
N GLU A 250 -3.97 13.02 -16.10
CA GLU A 250 -2.81 12.17 -15.78
C GLU A 250 -2.79 10.87 -16.59
N ALA A 251 -3.69 10.71 -17.57
CA ALA A 251 -3.74 9.51 -18.39
C ALA A 251 -2.54 9.46 -19.36
N PRO A 252 -2.20 8.25 -19.88
CA PRO A 252 -1.20 8.12 -20.92
C PRO A 252 -1.53 9.02 -22.13
N PRO A 253 -0.52 9.60 -22.80
CA PRO A 253 -0.70 10.42 -24.00
C PRO A 253 -1.59 9.71 -25.03
N PRO A 254 -2.67 10.34 -25.52
CA PRO A 254 -3.53 9.71 -26.51
C PRO A 254 -2.75 9.51 -27.82
N LYS A 255 -2.90 8.31 -28.40
CA LYS A 255 -2.33 7.95 -29.71
C LYS A 255 -3.29 8.39 -30.81
N ILE A 256 -2.84 9.27 -31.67
CA ILE A 256 -3.62 9.75 -32.81
C ILE A 256 -3.09 9.07 -34.06
N ARG A 257 -3.99 8.41 -34.79
CA ARG A 257 -3.70 7.69 -36.02
C ARG A 257 -4.39 8.37 -37.19
N ALA A 258 -3.66 8.59 -38.27
CA ALA A 258 -4.18 9.13 -39.52
C ALA A 258 -3.70 8.27 -40.69
N ARG A 259 -4.56 7.98 -41.65
CA ARG A 259 -4.18 7.26 -42.87
C ARG A 259 -4.29 8.19 -44.07
N ALA A 260 -3.31 8.10 -44.97
CA ALA A 260 -3.34 8.78 -46.27
C ALA A 260 -3.82 7.81 -47.34
N PHE A 261 -4.81 8.23 -48.12
CA PHE A 261 -5.38 7.41 -49.19
C PHE A 261 -4.84 7.85 -50.55
N GLN A 262 -4.43 6.89 -51.37
CA GLN A 262 -3.93 7.10 -52.72
C GLN A 262 -5.07 7.09 -53.73
N TYR A 263 -6.01 6.14 -53.61
CA TYR A 263 -7.13 6.02 -54.55
C TYR A 263 -8.39 6.65 -53.96
N VAL A 264 -8.90 7.66 -54.64
CA VAL A 264 -10.12 8.37 -54.23
C VAL A 264 -11.14 8.44 -55.34
N VAL A 265 -12.41 8.36 -54.96
CA VAL A 265 -13.57 8.52 -55.85
C VAL A 265 -14.36 9.76 -55.46
N ALA A 266 -14.92 10.42 -56.47
CA ALA A 266 -15.69 11.63 -56.30
C ALA A 266 -17.02 11.34 -55.61
N GLU A 267 -17.38 12.18 -54.65
CA GLU A 267 -18.64 12.08 -53.92
C GLU A 267 -19.20 13.50 -53.65
N PRO A 268 -20.53 13.69 -53.60
CA PRO A 268 -21.10 14.98 -53.29
C PRO A 268 -20.58 15.56 -51.98
N VAL A 269 -20.24 16.85 -51.99
CA VAL A 269 -19.75 17.57 -50.79
C VAL A 269 -20.86 17.62 -49.74
N THR A 270 -20.63 16.96 -48.59
CA THR A 270 -21.50 16.98 -47.41
C THR A 270 -20.79 17.65 -46.22
N ALA A 271 -21.50 17.84 -45.10
CA ALA A 271 -20.93 18.47 -43.90
C ALA A 271 -19.69 17.71 -43.35
N ASP A 272 -19.72 16.37 -43.42
CA ASP A 272 -18.61 15.51 -43.00
C ASP A 272 -17.49 15.43 -44.05
N ARG A 273 -17.83 15.45 -45.35
CA ARG A 273 -16.87 15.30 -46.47
C ARG A 273 -16.66 16.59 -47.23
N ARG A 274 -15.91 17.50 -46.62
CA ARG A 274 -15.65 18.86 -47.15
C ARG A 274 -14.92 18.89 -48.49
N THR A 275 -14.18 17.84 -48.84
CA THR A 275 -13.32 17.80 -50.03
C THR A 275 -13.99 17.25 -51.27
N GLY A 276 -15.19 16.64 -51.17
CA GLY A 276 -15.87 16.03 -52.32
C GLY A 276 -15.20 14.77 -52.87
N TRP A 277 -14.33 14.16 -52.06
CA TRP A 277 -13.60 12.93 -52.35
C TRP A 277 -13.71 12.03 -51.13
N ARG A 278 -13.87 10.73 -51.37
CA ARG A 278 -13.78 9.68 -50.35
C ARG A 278 -12.78 8.60 -50.77
N PRO A 279 -12.24 7.81 -49.84
CA PRO A 279 -11.44 6.64 -50.17
C PRO A 279 -12.21 5.69 -51.10
N PHE A 280 -11.52 5.13 -52.08
CA PHE A 280 -12.08 4.12 -52.97
C PHE A 280 -12.08 2.77 -52.24
N LEU A 281 -13.26 2.18 -52.06
CA LEU A 281 -13.44 0.90 -51.37
C LEU A 281 -13.26 -0.26 -52.34
N TRP A 282 -12.87 -1.42 -51.83
CA TRP A 282 -12.76 -2.61 -52.66
C TRP A 282 -14.10 -3.03 -53.28
N SER A 283 -15.20 -2.85 -52.54
CA SER A 283 -16.57 -3.05 -53.06
C SER A 283 -16.92 -2.11 -54.21
N ASP A 284 -16.25 -0.95 -54.33
CA ASP A 284 -16.52 -0.01 -55.42
C ASP A 284 -16.07 -0.53 -56.79
N LEU A 285 -15.15 -1.49 -56.82
CA LEU A 285 -14.72 -2.16 -58.05
C LEU A 285 -15.90 -2.86 -58.76
N ALA A 286 -16.88 -3.35 -58.00
CA ALA A 286 -18.07 -3.99 -58.53
C ALA A 286 -19.18 -2.98 -58.89
N SER A 287 -19.27 -1.86 -58.17
CA SER A 287 -20.34 -0.87 -58.35
C SER A 287 -20.03 0.17 -59.45
N HIS A 288 -18.76 0.41 -59.76
CA HIS A 288 -18.32 1.39 -60.76
C HIS A 288 -17.70 0.72 -62.00
N SER A 289 -18.54 0.12 -62.84
CA SER A 289 -18.11 -0.53 -64.10
C SER A 289 -17.43 0.41 -65.09
N GLU A 290 -17.62 1.73 -64.93
CA GLU A 290 -16.92 2.77 -65.69
C GLU A 290 -15.45 2.94 -65.28
N ILE A 291 -15.12 2.68 -64.00
CA ILE A 291 -13.77 2.82 -63.44
C ILE A 291 -13.00 1.51 -63.60
N TYR A 292 -13.63 0.38 -63.30
CA TYR A 292 -13.02 -0.93 -63.43
C TYR A 292 -13.94 -1.87 -64.20
N ALA A 293 -13.48 -2.32 -65.37
CA ALA A 293 -14.14 -3.37 -66.14
C ALA A 293 -13.40 -4.68 -65.87
N PRO A 294 -14.01 -5.64 -65.16
CA PRO A 294 -13.31 -6.86 -64.75
C PRO A 294 -12.83 -7.66 -65.97
N ARG A 295 -11.51 -7.85 -66.09
CA ARG A 295 -10.92 -8.82 -67.03
C ARG A 295 -10.97 -10.26 -66.49
N LYS A 296 -11.05 -10.41 -65.16
CA LYS A 296 -11.23 -11.65 -64.37
C LYS A 296 -12.09 -11.35 -63.13
N GLU A 297 -12.63 -12.38 -62.48
CA GLU A 297 -13.40 -12.24 -61.23
C GLU A 297 -12.55 -11.55 -60.16
N THR A 298 -13.07 -10.47 -59.58
CA THR A 298 -12.42 -9.74 -58.49
C THR A 298 -12.50 -10.57 -57.21
N PRO A 299 -11.38 -10.82 -56.51
CA PRO A 299 -11.42 -11.55 -55.26
C PRO A 299 -12.20 -10.74 -54.22
N LEU A 300 -13.26 -11.34 -53.66
CA LEU A 300 -14.12 -10.71 -52.63
C LEU A 300 -13.66 -11.05 -51.21
N THR A 301 -12.92 -12.15 -51.06
CA THR A 301 -12.37 -12.63 -49.80
C THR A 301 -10.94 -13.10 -50.01
N VAL A 302 -10.05 -12.77 -49.09
CA VAL A 302 -8.68 -13.29 -49.04
C VAL A 302 -8.54 -14.18 -47.83
N THR A 303 -7.94 -15.35 -48.05
CA THR A 303 -7.69 -16.33 -47.02
C THR A 303 -6.30 -16.11 -46.45
N LEU A 304 -6.22 -15.58 -45.24
CA LEU A 304 -4.97 -15.44 -44.49
C LEU A 304 -4.67 -16.72 -43.73
N ASN A 305 -3.49 -17.25 -43.96
CA ASN A 305 -2.96 -18.40 -43.24
C ASN A 305 -2.01 -17.88 -42.17
N HIS A 306 -2.46 -17.84 -40.92
CA HIS A 306 -1.61 -17.51 -39.78
C HIS A 306 -1.01 -18.80 -39.24
N GLU A 307 0.31 -18.93 -39.30
CA GLU A 307 1.01 -19.98 -38.56
C GLU A 307 0.80 -19.75 -37.06
N GLU A 308 0.00 -20.61 -36.42
CA GLU A 308 -0.12 -20.58 -34.97
C GLU A 308 1.09 -21.30 -34.35
N ASP A 309 1.61 -20.74 -33.26
CA ASP A 309 2.51 -21.49 -32.40
C ASP A 309 1.73 -22.65 -31.75
N TRP A 310 2.42 -23.78 -31.54
CA TRP A 310 1.79 -24.99 -31.03
C TRP A 310 1.12 -24.69 -29.69
N ARG A 311 -0.20 -24.88 -29.62
CA ARG A 311 -0.94 -24.72 -28.35
C ARG A 311 -0.42 -25.77 -27.37
N ALA A 312 -0.33 -25.45 -26.08
CA ALA A 312 0.20 -26.35 -25.06
C ALA A 312 -0.46 -27.75 -25.05
N LYS A 313 -1.74 -27.84 -25.45
CA LYS A 313 -2.48 -29.11 -25.60
C LYS A 313 -2.01 -29.95 -26.80
N ASP A 314 -1.56 -29.32 -27.87
CA ASP A 314 -1.05 -29.98 -29.07
C ASP A 314 0.41 -30.44 -28.87
N VAL A 315 1.21 -29.66 -28.13
CA VAL A 315 2.54 -30.09 -27.62
C VAL A 315 2.42 -31.25 -26.63
N ALA A 316 1.35 -31.29 -25.82
CA ALA A 316 1.08 -32.39 -24.91
C ALA A 316 0.63 -33.67 -25.65
N ARG A 317 -0.19 -33.56 -26.70
CA ARG A 317 -0.55 -34.70 -27.57
C ARG A 317 0.68 -35.28 -28.27
N ALA A 318 1.57 -34.41 -28.71
CA ALA A 318 2.89 -34.70 -29.27
C ALA A 318 3.82 -35.46 -28.31
N ALA A 319 3.82 -35.11 -27.02
CA ALA A 319 4.65 -35.78 -26.01
C ALA A 319 4.10 -37.16 -25.59
N VAL A 320 2.80 -37.41 -25.76
CA VAL A 320 2.14 -38.66 -25.35
C VAL A 320 2.17 -39.74 -26.45
N VAL A 321 2.20 -39.35 -27.73
CA VAL A 321 2.20 -40.30 -28.85
C VAL A 321 3.53 -40.19 -29.60
N GLY A 322 4.56 -40.87 -29.09
CA GLY A 322 5.87 -41.00 -29.75
C GLY A 322 5.84 -41.91 -30.99
N GLY A 323 5.06 -41.56 -32.02
CA GLY A 323 4.93 -42.32 -33.26
C GLY A 323 4.86 -41.44 -34.52
N PRO A 324 5.18 -41.97 -35.70
CA PRO A 324 5.25 -41.22 -36.96
C PRO A 324 3.85 -40.76 -37.38
N GLY A 325 3.53 -39.53 -37.00
CA GLY A 325 2.27 -38.85 -37.31
C GLY A 325 2.30 -37.37 -36.96
N PHE A 326 3.48 -36.82 -36.68
CA PHE A 326 3.66 -35.39 -36.50
C PHE A 326 3.55 -34.72 -37.87
N PRO A 327 2.61 -33.79 -38.10
CA PRO A 327 2.67 -32.95 -39.28
C PRO A 327 3.98 -32.16 -39.21
N ALA A 328 4.78 -32.22 -40.28
CA ALA A 328 6.05 -31.50 -40.36
C ALA A 328 5.89 -29.97 -40.36
N GLU A 329 4.64 -29.49 -40.45
CA GLU A 329 4.25 -28.09 -40.62
C GLU A 329 3.40 -27.63 -39.42
N LYS A 330 3.59 -26.38 -39.00
CA LYS A 330 2.84 -25.77 -37.89
C LYS A 330 1.33 -25.75 -38.19
N PRO A 331 0.45 -25.85 -37.18
CA PRO A 331 -0.98 -25.67 -37.39
C PRO A 331 -1.24 -24.27 -37.92
N VAL A 332 -1.81 -24.20 -39.12
CA VAL A 332 -2.17 -22.94 -39.77
C VAL A 332 -3.63 -22.65 -39.44
N SER A 333 -3.90 -21.51 -38.81
CA SER A 333 -5.26 -20.99 -38.69
C SER A 333 -5.59 -20.18 -39.93
N THR A 334 -6.80 -20.39 -40.43
CA THR A 334 -7.26 -19.79 -41.68
C THR A 334 -8.27 -18.69 -41.36
N GLU A 335 -7.88 -17.44 -41.50
CA GLU A 335 -8.74 -16.27 -41.35
C GLU A 335 -9.24 -15.83 -42.73
N ILE A 336 -10.56 -15.94 -42.97
CA ILE A 336 -11.19 -15.43 -44.20
C ILE A 336 -11.52 -13.96 -43.97
N VAL A 337 -10.79 -13.08 -44.63
CA VAL A 337 -11.01 -11.63 -44.56
C VAL A 337 -11.86 -11.20 -45.75
N ALA A 338 -13.01 -10.59 -45.48
CA ALA A 338 -13.83 -9.96 -46.50
C ALA A 338 -13.21 -8.61 -46.90
N LEU A 339 -12.96 -8.41 -48.21
CA LEU A 339 -12.29 -7.21 -48.70
C LEU A 339 -13.24 -6.03 -48.91
N ASN A 340 -14.54 -6.28 -49.03
CA ASN A 340 -15.55 -5.31 -49.51
C ASN A 340 -15.56 -3.95 -48.78
N ASP A 341 -15.40 -3.96 -47.45
CA ASP A 341 -15.48 -2.75 -46.63
C ASP A 341 -14.11 -2.06 -46.45
N LEU A 342 -13.03 -2.66 -46.97
CA LEU A 342 -11.68 -2.12 -46.89
C LEU A 342 -11.43 -1.15 -48.04
N ALA A 343 -10.67 -0.09 -47.76
CA ALA A 343 -10.17 0.80 -48.80
C ALA A 343 -9.18 0.04 -49.70
N VAL A 344 -9.16 0.35 -51.00
CA VAL A 344 -8.22 -0.25 -51.96
C VAL A 344 -6.77 -0.07 -51.52
N ASP A 345 -6.44 1.05 -50.89
CA ASP A 345 -5.11 1.31 -50.30
C ASP A 345 -4.76 0.34 -49.17
N GLU A 346 -5.73 0.04 -48.30
CA GLU A 346 -5.53 -0.93 -47.22
C GLU A 346 -5.36 -2.34 -47.78
N VAL A 347 -6.10 -2.67 -48.84
CA VAL A 347 -5.96 -3.95 -49.53
C VAL A 347 -4.60 -4.03 -50.23
N ALA A 348 -4.15 -2.93 -50.84
CA ALA A 348 -2.86 -2.84 -51.51
C ALA A 348 -1.70 -3.05 -50.55
N GLU A 349 -1.68 -2.35 -49.42
CA GLU A 349 -0.56 -2.46 -48.46
C GLU A 349 -0.56 -3.80 -47.72
N ARG A 350 -1.74 -4.32 -47.35
CA ARG A 350 -1.85 -5.54 -46.53
C ARG A 350 -1.73 -6.84 -47.35
N PHE A 351 -2.18 -6.85 -48.60
CA PHE A 351 -2.31 -8.10 -49.37
C PHE A 351 -1.58 -8.11 -50.72
N ALA A 352 -1.31 -6.97 -51.36
CA ALA A 352 -0.64 -6.97 -52.68
C ALA A 352 0.75 -7.62 -52.71
N PRO A 353 1.59 -7.57 -51.65
CA PRO A 353 2.87 -8.28 -51.63
C PRO A 353 2.74 -9.81 -51.73
N SER A 354 1.60 -10.35 -51.28
CA SER A 354 1.35 -11.79 -51.15
C SER A 354 0.39 -12.33 -52.22
N HIS A 355 -0.38 -11.45 -52.89
CA HIS A 355 -1.42 -11.80 -53.84
C HIS A 355 -1.23 -11.08 -55.19
N PRO A 356 -0.72 -11.77 -56.24
CA PRO A 356 -0.45 -11.15 -57.53
C PRO A 356 -1.73 -10.69 -58.25
N GLU A 357 -2.89 -11.34 -58.01
CA GLU A 357 -4.18 -10.89 -58.54
C GLU A 357 -4.54 -9.47 -58.10
N ILE A 358 -4.22 -9.08 -56.86
CA ILE A 358 -4.48 -7.74 -56.31
C ILE A 358 -3.56 -6.71 -56.98
N ALA A 359 -2.29 -7.07 -57.19
CA ALA A 359 -1.33 -6.19 -57.87
C ALA A 359 -1.74 -5.88 -59.33
N GLU A 360 -2.34 -6.84 -60.04
CA GLU A 360 -2.87 -6.62 -61.40
C GLU A 360 -4.04 -5.64 -61.42
N VAL A 361 -4.95 -5.72 -60.44
CA VAL A 361 -6.08 -4.77 -60.29
C VAL A 361 -5.54 -3.36 -60.03
N LEU A 362 -4.56 -3.21 -59.15
CA LEU A 362 -3.93 -1.91 -58.86
C LEU A 362 -3.26 -1.29 -60.10
N ALA A 363 -2.57 -2.10 -60.91
CA ALA A 363 -1.97 -1.62 -62.16
C ALA A 363 -3.01 -1.12 -63.17
N GLN A 364 -4.20 -1.74 -63.20
CA GLN A 364 -5.31 -1.26 -64.04
C GLN A 364 -5.92 0.04 -63.51
N LEU A 365 -6.09 0.16 -62.19
CA LEU A 365 -6.55 1.39 -61.56
C LEU A 365 -5.58 2.55 -61.85
N ASP A 366 -4.27 2.30 -61.87
CA ASP A 366 -3.26 3.29 -62.24
C ASP A 366 -3.43 3.81 -63.67
N GLU A 367 -3.68 2.91 -64.62
CA GLU A 367 -3.93 3.27 -66.01
C GLU A 367 -5.20 4.11 -66.15
N VAL A 368 -6.26 3.74 -65.43
CA VAL A 368 -7.55 4.45 -65.44
C VAL A 368 -7.42 5.82 -64.78
N ALA A 369 -6.72 5.94 -63.65
CA ALA A 369 -6.47 7.20 -62.97
C ALA A 369 -5.64 8.19 -63.84
N ALA A 370 -4.81 7.68 -64.76
CA ALA A 370 -4.05 8.50 -65.68
C ALA A 370 -4.89 9.11 -66.83
N ARG A 371 -6.13 8.63 -67.05
CA ARG A 371 -6.99 9.11 -68.14
C ARG A 371 -7.56 10.50 -67.85
N PRO A 372 -7.50 11.45 -68.80
CA PRO A 372 -8.07 12.80 -68.62
C PRO A 372 -9.56 12.83 -68.24
N SER A 373 -10.34 11.87 -68.75
CA SER A 373 -11.78 11.76 -68.47
C SER A 373 -12.09 11.39 -67.02
N MET A 374 -11.16 10.76 -66.31
CA MET A 374 -11.38 10.27 -64.94
C MET A 374 -11.01 11.30 -63.87
N SER A 375 -10.33 12.38 -64.23
CA SER A 375 -9.91 13.45 -63.31
C SER A 375 -10.97 13.98 -62.35
N ARG A 376 -12.26 13.95 -62.72
CA ARG A 376 -13.37 14.45 -61.91
C ARG A 376 -14.19 13.35 -61.22
N THR A 377 -13.87 12.08 -61.47
CA THR A 377 -14.59 10.90 -60.94
C THR A 377 -13.68 9.99 -60.12
N PHE A 378 -12.46 9.71 -60.59
CA PHE A 378 -11.49 8.82 -59.94
C PHE A 378 -10.07 9.36 -60.09
N ARG A 379 -9.33 9.42 -58.97
CA ARG A 379 -7.98 9.99 -58.96
C ARG A 379 -7.02 9.15 -58.12
N LYS A 380 -5.78 9.11 -58.60
CA LYS A 380 -4.61 8.71 -57.83
C LYS A 380 -3.95 9.95 -57.24
N LEU A 381 -3.82 9.98 -55.93
CA LEU A 381 -3.22 11.05 -55.14
C LEU A 381 -1.76 10.75 -54.79
N ASP A 382 -1.03 11.79 -54.39
CA ASP A 382 0.35 11.64 -53.92
C ASP A 382 0.32 11.15 -52.46
N LEU A 383 1.12 10.12 -52.13
CA LEU A 383 1.36 9.80 -50.72
C LEU A 383 2.28 10.89 -50.12
N PRO A 384 1.86 11.55 -49.03
CA PRO A 384 2.67 12.60 -48.42
C PRO A 384 3.85 12.01 -47.64
N ASP A 385 5.08 12.49 -47.89
CA ASP A 385 6.27 12.07 -47.14
C ASP A 385 6.24 12.53 -45.67
N THR A 386 5.53 13.62 -45.38
CA THR A 386 5.43 14.21 -44.04
C THR A 386 3.98 14.54 -43.70
N VAL A 387 3.51 13.96 -42.60
CA VAL A 387 2.20 14.27 -42.00
C VAL A 387 2.47 14.92 -40.65
N ARG A 388 1.77 16.02 -40.36
CA ARG A 388 1.95 16.81 -39.13
C ARG A 388 0.64 17.07 -38.43
N LEU A 389 0.65 16.93 -37.11
CA LEU A 389 -0.46 17.22 -36.21
C LEU A 389 -0.26 18.61 -35.62
N TYR A 390 -1.18 19.51 -35.93
CA TYR A 390 -1.21 20.86 -35.38
C TYR A 390 -2.31 20.93 -34.34
N TYR A 391 -1.96 21.30 -33.11
CA TYR A 391 -2.94 21.51 -32.05
C TYR A 391 -2.85 22.90 -31.44
N THR A 392 -4.00 23.41 -31.00
CA THR A 392 -4.15 24.70 -30.34
C THR A 392 -4.98 24.55 -29.08
N GLY A 393 -4.49 25.11 -27.98
CA GLY A 393 -5.17 25.12 -26.69
C GLY A 393 -6.49 25.87 -26.73
N ARG A 394 -7.43 25.42 -25.91
CA ARG A 394 -8.74 26.01 -25.72
C ARG A 394 -8.78 26.72 -24.37
N ALA A 395 -9.14 28.01 -24.38
CA ALA A 395 -9.46 28.71 -23.14
C ALA A 395 -10.70 28.07 -22.50
N SER A 396 -10.82 28.10 -21.17
CA SER A 396 -11.86 27.43 -20.36
C SER A 396 -13.30 27.99 -20.53
N GLY A 397 -13.69 28.36 -21.75
CA GLY A 397 -15.00 28.88 -22.12
C GLY A 397 -15.68 28.01 -23.18
N THR A 398 -16.97 27.76 -22.98
CA THR A 398 -17.86 27.05 -23.91
C THR A 398 -18.40 28.02 -24.97
N GLY A 399 -17.59 28.35 -25.97
CA GLY A 399 -18.05 29.14 -27.13
C GLY A 399 -17.14 28.98 -28.36
N PRO A 400 -17.65 29.22 -29.58
CA PRO A 400 -16.87 29.09 -30.82
C PRO A 400 -15.67 30.06 -30.87
N ALA A 401 -15.73 31.19 -30.16
CA ALA A 401 -14.62 32.15 -30.03
C ALA A 401 -13.49 31.66 -29.10
N ALA A 402 -13.76 30.74 -28.17
CA ALA A 402 -12.79 30.22 -27.20
C ALA A 402 -11.84 29.16 -27.80
N ARG A 403 -12.18 28.58 -28.97
CA ARG A 403 -11.40 27.56 -29.68
C ARG A 403 -10.00 28.03 -30.12
N PHE A 404 -9.75 29.33 -30.19
CA PHE A 404 -8.49 29.90 -30.71
C PHE A 404 -7.75 30.80 -29.71
N GLN A 405 -8.17 30.81 -28.43
CA GLN A 405 -7.64 31.71 -27.40
C GLN A 405 -6.67 31.06 -26.40
N GLY A 406 -6.44 29.74 -26.47
CA GLY A 406 -5.45 29.09 -25.60
C GLY A 406 -4.01 29.45 -25.93
N ARG A 407 -3.13 29.32 -24.93
CA ARG A 407 -1.71 29.71 -25.03
C ARG A 407 -0.84 28.59 -25.62
N THR A 408 -1.29 27.34 -25.54
CA THR A 408 -0.51 26.18 -26.00
C THR A 408 -0.71 25.97 -27.50
N ARG A 409 0.38 25.92 -28.27
CA ARG A 409 0.38 25.54 -29.68
C ARG A 409 1.50 24.54 -29.90
N GLY A 410 1.23 23.49 -30.65
CA GLY A 410 2.24 22.51 -31.01
C GLY A 410 2.05 21.97 -32.41
N ASP A 411 3.17 21.54 -32.98
CA ASP A 411 3.29 20.87 -34.27
C ASP A 411 4.10 19.59 -34.03
N ILE A 412 3.46 18.44 -34.21
CA ILE A 412 4.06 17.12 -33.98
C ILE A 412 4.12 16.38 -35.32
N PRO A 413 5.30 15.94 -35.79
CA PRO A 413 5.38 15.06 -36.95
C PRO A 413 4.84 13.67 -36.60
N LEU A 414 4.00 13.10 -37.45
CA LEU A 414 3.56 11.71 -37.33
C LEU A 414 4.53 10.79 -38.06
N THR A 415 4.82 9.64 -37.44
CA THR A 415 5.69 8.61 -38.02
C THR A 415 4.84 7.61 -38.80
N ARG A 416 5.28 7.25 -40.01
CA ARG A 416 4.61 6.22 -40.82
C ARG A 416 4.95 4.83 -40.29
N GLU A 417 3.94 4.05 -39.93
CA GLU A 417 4.04 2.64 -39.56
C GLU A 417 4.07 1.72 -40.80
N PRO A 418 4.53 0.45 -40.65
CA PRO A 418 4.50 -0.53 -41.74
C PRO A 418 3.10 -0.83 -42.30
N THR A 419 2.06 -0.54 -41.51
CA THR A 419 0.64 -0.63 -41.85
C THR A 419 0.13 0.53 -42.72
N GLY A 420 1.00 1.48 -43.07
CA GLY A 420 0.67 2.68 -43.83
C GLY A 420 -0.02 3.80 -43.04
N GLU A 421 -0.29 3.56 -41.76
CA GLU A 421 -0.85 4.56 -40.85
C GLU A 421 0.24 5.49 -40.31
N TYR A 422 -0.09 6.77 -40.15
CA TYR A 422 0.73 7.76 -39.49
C TYR A 422 0.29 7.86 -38.04
N VAL A 423 1.23 7.66 -37.10
CA VAL A 423 0.94 7.63 -35.66
C VAL A 423 1.78 8.66 -34.92
N ALA A 424 1.15 9.38 -33.98
CA ALA A 424 1.84 10.21 -33.00
C ALA A 424 1.18 10.14 -31.62
N GLU A 425 1.99 10.26 -30.59
CA GLU A 425 1.56 10.42 -29.20
C GLU A 425 1.55 11.91 -28.84
N VAL A 426 0.39 12.41 -28.38
CA VAL A 426 0.28 13.83 -27.97
C VAL A 426 0.65 13.98 -26.51
N THR A 427 1.93 14.26 -26.25
CA THR A 427 2.48 14.40 -24.90
C THR A 427 2.32 15.83 -24.36
N GLY A 428 2.22 15.97 -23.03
CA GLY A 428 2.33 17.27 -22.35
C GLY A 428 1.10 18.19 -22.42
N LEU A 429 -0.09 17.64 -22.64
CA LEU A 429 -1.34 18.41 -22.65
C LEU A 429 -1.69 18.92 -21.24
N LYS A 430 -1.63 20.25 -21.04
CA LYS A 430 -2.01 20.92 -19.77
C LYS A 430 -3.41 21.51 -19.78
N GLU A 431 -3.97 21.71 -20.96
CA GLU A 431 -5.31 22.25 -21.21
C GLU A 431 -5.99 21.44 -22.33
N SER A 432 -7.31 21.49 -22.42
CA SER A 432 -8.03 20.88 -23.55
C SER A 432 -7.56 21.51 -24.86
N VAL A 433 -7.36 20.70 -25.90
CA VAL A 433 -6.82 21.14 -27.19
C VAL A 433 -7.73 20.78 -28.34
N SER A 434 -7.76 21.61 -29.37
CA SER A 434 -8.33 21.28 -30.66
C SER A 434 -7.19 21.00 -31.64
N PHE A 435 -7.25 19.92 -32.40
CA PHE A 435 -6.19 19.54 -33.33
C PHE A 435 -6.68 19.28 -34.75
N THR A 436 -5.77 19.47 -35.70
CA THR A 436 -5.94 19.15 -37.12
C THR A 436 -4.71 18.44 -37.63
N VAL A 437 -4.89 17.39 -38.44
CA VAL A 437 -3.79 16.72 -39.13
C VAL A 437 -3.67 17.33 -40.52
N ARG A 438 -2.43 17.68 -40.91
CA ARG A 438 -2.12 18.32 -42.19
C ARG A 438 -1.03 17.56 -42.91
N ALA A 439 -1.19 17.43 -44.22
CA ALA A 439 -0.16 16.91 -45.10
C ALA A 439 -0.32 17.51 -46.50
N ALA A 440 0.79 17.87 -47.14
CA ALA A 440 0.81 18.59 -48.40
C ALA A 440 -0.15 19.79 -48.40
N ASP A 441 -1.22 19.74 -49.20
CA ASP A 441 -2.27 20.76 -49.31
C ASP A 441 -3.59 20.37 -48.63
N PHE A 442 -3.63 19.27 -47.87
CA PHE A 442 -4.81 18.75 -47.20
C PHE A 442 -4.78 19.00 -45.68
N ARG A 443 -5.97 19.23 -45.11
CA ARG A 443 -6.18 19.35 -43.65
C ARG A 443 -7.47 18.64 -43.24
N THR A 444 -7.43 17.87 -42.16
CA THR A 444 -8.61 17.21 -41.58
C THR A 444 -9.55 18.21 -40.91
N SER A 445 -10.77 17.77 -40.58
CA SER A 445 -11.64 18.52 -39.66
C SER A 445 -10.97 18.66 -38.28
N ALA A 446 -11.28 19.77 -37.60
CA ALA A 446 -10.78 20.00 -36.25
C ALA A 446 -11.49 19.06 -35.28
N LYS A 447 -10.72 18.32 -34.49
CA LYS A 447 -11.19 17.41 -33.45
C LYS A 447 -10.73 17.90 -32.09
N ASP A 448 -11.53 17.64 -31.06
CA ASP A 448 -11.26 18.14 -29.71
C ASP A 448 -10.72 17.00 -28.81
N ILE A 449 -9.75 17.33 -27.95
CA ILE A 449 -9.28 16.50 -26.83
C ILE A 449 -9.58 17.26 -25.55
N THR A 450 -10.51 16.74 -24.77
CA THR A 450 -10.98 17.38 -23.54
C THR A 450 -10.31 16.75 -22.32
N LEU A 451 -9.56 17.54 -21.56
CA LEU A 451 -8.95 17.06 -20.31
C LEU A 451 -9.97 17.07 -19.18
N VAL A 452 -10.27 15.90 -18.64
CA VAL A 452 -11.18 15.71 -17.50
C VAL A 452 -10.33 15.40 -16.26
N PRO A 453 -10.61 16.00 -15.09
CA PRO A 453 -9.91 15.63 -13.85
C PRO A 453 -10.30 14.20 -13.46
N ALA A 454 -9.34 13.41 -12.98
CA ALA A 454 -9.60 12.05 -12.51
C ALA A 454 -10.49 12.07 -11.25
N PRO A 455 -11.33 11.04 -11.04
CA PRO A 455 -12.17 10.95 -9.84
C PRO A 455 -11.29 10.83 -8.59
N ALA A 456 -11.56 11.62 -7.56
CA ALA A 456 -10.81 11.63 -6.32
C ALA A 456 -11.68 11.14 -5.16
N LEU A 457 -11.10 10.41 -4.22
CA LEU A 457 -11.77 10.08 -2.97
C LEU A 457 -11.88 11.34 -2.11
N THR A 458 -13.09 11.68 -1.68
CA THR A 458 -13.37 12.77 -0.74
C THR A 458 -13.29 12.29 0.70
N LYS A 459 -13.77 11.07 0.96
CA LYS A 459 -13.77 10.42 2.26
C LYS A 459 -13.42 8.95 2.11
N LEU A 460 -12.57 8.44 2.99
CA LEU A 460 -12.36 7.01 3.18
C LEU A 460 -12.46 6.77 4.69
N SER A 461 -13.47 6.03 5.12
CA SER A 461 -13.69 5.74 6.53
C SER A 461 -13.84 4.25 6.77
N HIS A 462 -13.66 3.87 8.02
CA HIS A 462 -13.77 2.50 8.45
C HIS A 462 -14.61 2.38 9.72
N LEU A 463 -15.40 1.31 9.78
CA LEU A 463 -16.16 0.90 10.94
C LEU A 463 -15.63 -0.45 11.42
N ASP A 464 -15.13 -0.48 12.65
CA ASP A 464 -14.54 -1.69 13.25
C ASP A 464 -15.53 -2.38 14.17
N TYR A 465 -15.56 -3.71 14.07
CA TYR A 465 -16.17 -4.58 15.05
C TYR A 465 -15.07 -5.45 15.66
N GLN A 466 -14.55 -5.00 16.80
CA GLN A 466 -13.40 -5.63 17.46
C GLN A 466 -13.85 -6.72 18.43
N PRO A 467 -13.03 -7.75 18.71
CA PRO A 467 -13.39 -8.80 19.66
C PRO A 467 -13.74 -8.26 21.06
N ALA A 468 -14.84 -8.74 21.64
CA ALA A 468 -15.38 -8.22 22.91
C ALA A 468 -14.44 -8.45 24.12
N TYR A 469 -13.62 -9.51 24.09
CA TYR A 469 -12.72 -9.87 25.19
C TYR A 469 -11.62 -8.82 25.46
N LEU A 470 -11.37 -7.91 24.51
CA LEU A 470 -10.41 -6.83 24.65
C LEU A 470 -10.89 -5.70 25.57
N PHE A 471 -12.21 -5.58 25.76
CA PHE A 471 -12.83 -4.43 26.42
C PHE A 471 -13.57 -4.80 27.70
N HIS A 472 -14.12 -6.02 27.76
CA HIS A 472 -15.03 -6.42 28.82
C HIS A 472 -14.45 -7.56 29.65
N PRO A 473 -14.65 -7.55 30.99
CA PRO A 473 -14.33 -8.70 31.82
C PRO A 473 -15.29 -9.86 31.53
N ALA A 474 -14.92 -11.08 31.96
CA ALA A 474 -15.83 -12.21 31.88
C ALA A 474 -17.17 -11.86 32.58
N PRO A 475 -18.32 -12.06 31.89
CA PRO A 475 -19.62 -11.68 32.43
C PRO A 475 -19.94 -12.50 33.69
N GLU A 476 -20.67 -11.90 34.63
CA GLU A 476 -21.05 -12.58 35.87
C GLU A 476 -22.12 -13.64 35.55
N GLU A 477 -21.71 -14.89 35.38
CA GLU A 477 -22.63 -16.02 35.33
C GLU A 477 -23.23 -16.22 36.73
N ALA A 478 -24.55 -16.44 36.79
CA ALA A 478 -25.30 -16.67 38.03
C ALA A 478 -25.01 -18.06 38.64
N VAL A 479 -23.75 -18.36 38.93
CA VAL A 479 -23.33 -19.61 39.56
C VAL A 479 -23.33 -19.42 41.07
N LYS A 480 -24.09 -20.27 41.80
CA LYS A 480 -24.08 -20.28 43.26
C LYS A 480 -22.66 -20.61 43.75
N PRO A 481 -22.12 -19.91 44.77
CA PRO A 481 -20.84 -20.27 45.37
C PRO A 481 -20.89 -21.74 45.81
N GLY A 482 -19.76 -22.44 45.63
CA GLY A 482 -19.65 -23.84 46.04
C GLY A 482 -19.82 -24.01 47.56
N PRO A 483 -19.90 -25.26 48.06
CA PRO A 483 -20.01 -25.53 49.50
C PRO A 483 -18.88 -24.91 50.35
N ASP A 484 -17.75 -24.58 49.74
CA ASP A 484 -16.59 -23.94 50.39
C ASP A 484 -16.66 -22.39 50.41
N GLY A 485 -17.77 -21.80 49.94
CA GLY A 485 -17.94 -20.35 49.81
C GLY A 485 -17.12 -19.68 48.69
N LYS A 486 -16.25 -20.44 48.01
CA LYS A 486 -15.43 -19.96 46.89
C LYS A 486 -16.22 -19.95 45.57
N ARG A 487 -16.08 -18.87 44.79
CA ARG A 487 -16.64 -18.76 43.44
C ARG A 487 -15.77 -19.59 42.47
N PRO A 488 -16.37 -20.27 41.47
CA PRO A 488 -15.59 -20.90 40.41
C PRO A 488 -14.80 -19.83 39.62
N PRO A 489 -13.65 -20.19 39.01
CA PRO A 489 -12.85 -19.25 38.24
C PRO A 489 -13.67 -18.64 37.09
N PRO A 490 -13.43 -17.37 36.74
CA PRO A 490 -14.17 -16.68 35.70
C PRO A 490 -14.03 -17.37 34.34
N SER A 491 -15.16 -17.63 33.68
CA SER A 491 -15.20 -18.31 32.38
C SER A 491 -15.27 -17.30 31.23
N TRP A 492 -14.13 -17.04 30.60
CA TRP A 492 -14.00 -16.13 29.46
C TRP A 492 -14.63 -16.65 28.15
N THR A 493 -15.10 -17.90 28.14
CA THR A 493 -15.71 -18.54 26.96
C THR A 493 -17.01 -17.86 26.50
N ALA A 494 -17.71 -17.18 27.40
CA ALA A 494 -18.94 -16.45 27.08
C ALA A 494 -18.71 -15.25 26.14
N LEU A 495 -17.48 -14.73 26.06
CA LEU A 495 -17.10 -13.60 25.20
C LEU A 495 -16.67 -14.04 23.79
N LYS A 496 -16.57 -15.36 23.54
CA LYS A 496 -16.12 -15.89 22.26
C LYS A 496 -17.09 -15.59 21.13
N GLY A 497 -16.59 -15.03 20.03
CA GLY A 497 -17.37 -14.62 18.86
C GLY A 497 -18.20 -13.35 19.06
N LEU A 498 -18.22 -12.74 20.25
CA LEU A 498 -18.88 -11.46 20.48
C LEU A 498 -17.96 -10.32 20.05
N ARG A 499 -18.55 -9.25 19.50
CA ARG A 499 -17.80 -8.10 18.98
C ARG A 499 -18.37 -6.78 19.48
N GLN A 500 -17.47 -5.86 19.79
CA GLN A 500 -17.75 -4.49 20.17
C GLN A 500 -17.69 -3.60 18.94
N ALA A 501 -18.79 -2.93 18.61
CA ALA A 501 -18.80 -1.89 17.59
C ALA A 501 -18.00 -0.67 18.07
N MET A 502 -17.08 -0.19 17.24
CA MET A 502 -16.29 1.02 17.48
C MET A 502 -16.86 2.21 16.71
N PRO A 503 -16.58 3.45 17.11
CA PRO A 503 -16.97 4.62 16.33
C PRO A 503 -16.28 4.61 14.96
N GLU A 504 -16.99 5.11 13.94
CA GLU A 504 -16.44 5.31 12.59
C GLU A 504 -15.22 6.23 12.66
N LYS A 505 -14.13 5.83 12.02
CA LYS A 505 -12.88 6.59 11.94
C LYS A 505 -12.53 6.88 10.49
N ASP A 506 -12.09 8.10 10.23
CA ASP A 506 -11.64 8.52 8.90
C ASP A 506 -10.17 8.14 8.70
N LEU A 507 -9.88 7.49 7.58
CA LEU A 507 -8.53 7.19 7.14
C LEU A 507 -7.92 8.38 6.41
N SER A 508 -6.65 8.62 6.67
CA SER A 508 -5.94 9.67 5.95
C SER A 508 -5.85 9.36 4.45
N LEU A 509 -6.23 10.34 3.64
CA LEU A 509 -6.04 10.35 2.20
C LEU A 509 -4.73 11.06 1.79
N THR A 510 -3.97 11.59 2.76
CA THR A 510 -2.68 12.25 2.49
C THR A 510 -1.58 11.20 2.27
N GLY A 511 -0.85 11.28 1.16
CA GLY A 511 0.19 10.31 0.78
C GLY A 511 -0.32 9.23 -0.18
N GLU A 512 0.55 8.30 -0.58
CA GLU A 512 0.25 7.27 -1.58
C GLU A 512 -0.58 6.10 -1.04
N LYS A 513 -0.45 5.79 0.27
CA LYS A 513 -1.11 4.65 0.91
C LYS A 513 -1.97 5.12 2.10
N SER A 514 -3.18 4.58 2.22
CA SER A 514 -4.00 4.72 3.43
C SER A 514 -3.75 3.54 4.36
N VAL A 515 -3.30 3.80 5.58
CA VAL A 515 -2.97 2.77 6.58
C VAL A 515 -4.07 2.74 7.65
N CYS A 516 -4.61 1.56 7.91
CA CYS A 516 -5.56 1.27 8.97
C CYS A 516 -4.97 0.21 9.89
N THR A 517 -4.93 0.44 11.20
CA THR A 517 -4.39 -0.51 12.17
C THR A 517 -5.52 -1.03 13.05
N VAL A 518 -5.75 -2.35 13.02
CA VAL A 518 -6.83 -3.01 13.76
C VAL A 518 -6.32 -4.26 14.48
N PRO A 519 -6.89 -4.64 15.64
CA PRO A 519 -6.57 -5.92 16.28
C PRO A 519 -6.93 -7.11 15.38
N ALA A 520 -6.14 -8.19 15.46
CA ALA A 520 -6.43 -9.42 14.73
C ALA A 520 -7.80 -9.99 15.14
N GLY A 521 -8.57 -10.47 14.16
CA GLY A 521 -9.92 -11.00 14.35
C GLY A 521 -11.05 -9.96 14.22
N THR A 522 -10.72 -8.70 13.97
CA THR A 522 -11.67 -7.60 13.73
C THR A 522 -12.43 -7.79 12.41
N GLU A 523 -13.74 -7.51 12.42
CA GLU A 523 -14.50 -7.28 11.18
C GLU A 523 -14.49 -5.81 10.83
N LEU A 524 -14.27 -5.52 9.55
CA LEU A 524 -14.02 -4.17 9.06
C LEU A 524 -14.95 -3.86 7.91
N VAL A 525 -15.68 -2.75 7.99
CA VAL A 525 -16.42 -2.20 6.84
C VAL A 525 -15.71 -0.93 6.40
N LEU A 526 -15.11 -0.97 5.21
CA LEU A 526 -14.51 0.20 4.57
C LEU A 526 -15.54 0.87 3.66
N THR A 527 -15.70 2.17 3.83
CA THR A 527 -16.57 3.01 3.00
C THR A 527 -15.72 4.08 2.34
N ALA A 528 -15.67 4.09 1.01
CA ALA A 528 -15.01 5.11 0.21
C ALA A 528 -16.05 5.94 -0.54
N VAL A 529 -15.94 7.26 -0.48
CA VAL A 529 -16.81 8.22 -1.19
C VAL A 529 -15.98 8.99 -2.20
N ALA A 530 -16.39 8.98 -3.46
CA ALA A 530 -15.75 9.74 -4.53
C ALA A 530 -16.39 11.12 -4.71
N ASP A 531 -15.70 12.04 -5.38
CA ASP A 531 -16.23 13.37 -5.76
C ASP A 531 -17.24 13.32 -6.92
N LYS A 532 -17.31 12.18 -7.61
CA LYS A 532 -18.11 11.92 -8.81
C LYS A 532 -18.76 10.54 -8.76
N PRO A 533 -19.88 10.32 -9.46
CA PRO A 533 -20.47 8.99 -9.60
C PRO A 533 -19.48 8.05 -10.30
N LEU A 534 -19.48 6.77 -9.93
CA LEU A 534 -18.56 5.77 -10.44
C LEU A 534 -19.27 4.77 -11.36
N LYS A 535 -18.59 4.36 -12.43
CA LYS A 535 -19.08 3.34 -13.38
C LYS A 535 -18.70 1.93 -12.95
N ALA A 536 -17.47 1.76 -12.45
CA ALA A 536 -16.96 0.48 -11.99
C ALA A 536 -15.88 0.67 -10.90
N ALA A 537 -15.81 -0.26 -9.96
CA ALA A 537 -14.74 -0.36 -8.97
C ALA A 537 -14.17 -1.79 -8.94
N ARG A 538 -12.89 -1.93 -8.64
CA ARG A 538 -12.18 -3.22 -8.59
C ARG A 538 -11.14 -3.20 -7.47
N LEU A 539 -11.00 -4.32 -6.77
CA LEU A 539 -9.92 -4.55 -5.81
C LEU A 539 -8.83 -5.39 -6.45
N ILE A 540 -7.60 -4.91 -6.42
CA ILE A 540 -6.42 -5.64 -6.89
C ILE A 540 -5.63 -6.07 -5.65
N PRO A 541 -5.67 -7.35 -5.26
CA PRO A 541 -4.96 -7.82 -4.08
C PRO A 541 -3.44 -7.79 -4.29
N LYS A 542 -2.70 -7.22 -3.33
CA LYS A 542 -1.24 -7.29 -3.25
C LYS A 542 -0.78 -8.35 -2.26
N SER A 543 -1.37 -8.35 -1.07
CA SER A 543 -1.08 -9.32 0.00
C SER A 543 -2.31 -9.53 0.89
N GLY A 544 -2.40 -10.70 1.53
CA GLY A 544 -3.55 -11.05 2.37
C GLY A 544 -4.81 -11.49 1.60
N ARG A 545 -5.91 -11.71 2.33
CA ARG A 545 -7.16 -12.23 1.79
C ARG A 545 -8.18 -11.08 1.66
N ILE A 546 -8.66 -10.82 0.45
CA ILE A 546 -9.70 -9.82 0.20
C ILE A 546 -11.08 -10.47 -0.03
N PRO A 547 -12.20 -9.79 0.31
CA PRO A 547 -13.54 -10.29 0.05
C PRO A 547 -13.75 -10.61 -1.44
N GLY A 548 -14.21 -11.82 -1.74
CA GLY A 548 -14.51 -12.26 -3.11
C GLY A 548 -13.33 -12.86 -3.89
N SER A 549 -12.11 -12.93 -3.31
CA SER A 549 -10.96 -13.60 -3.93
C SER A 549 -10.64 -14.96 -3.27
N PRO A 550 -10.39 -16.03 -4.04
CA PRO A 550 -9.87 -17.29 -3.50
C PRO A 550 -8.44 -17.10 -2.94
N LYS A 551 -8.04 -17.97 -2.00
CA LYS A 551 -6.77 -17.85 -1.25
C LYS A 551 -5.57 -17.79 -2.21
N GLY A 552 -4.86 -16.66 -2.24
CA GLY A 552 -3.65 -16.45 -3.06
C GLY A 552 -3.89 -15.99 -4.51
N ALA A 553 -5.12 -15.65 -4.91
CA ALA A 553 -5.38 -15.15 -6.25
C ALA A 553 -5.05 -13.66 -6.40
N THR A 554 -4.25 -13.34 -7.42
CA THR A 554 -3.86 -11.97 -7.84
C THR A 554 -4.90 -11.30 -8.75
N ALA A 555 -6.03 -11.98 -9.00
CA ALA A 555 -7.05 -11.51 -9.93
C ALA A 555 -7.85 -10.33 -9.34
N ALA A 556 -8.16 -9.34 -10.17
CA ALA A 556 -8.96 -8.19 -9.78
C ALA A 556 -10.41 -8.62 -9.46
N VAL A 557 -10.91 -8.24 -8.29
CA VAL A 557 -12.28 -8.51 -7.84
C VAL A 557 -13.17 -7.32 -8.16
N PRO A 558 -14.19 -7.45 -9.03
CA PRO A 558 -15.11 -6.35 -9.32
C PRO A 558 -16.04 -6.07 -8.14
N ILE A 559 -16.25 -4.79 -7.82
CA ILE A 559 -17.22 -4.29 -6.85
C ILE A 559 -18.20 -3.37 -7.58
N ALA A 560 -19.49 -3.57 -7.35
CA ALA A 560 -20.53 -2.67 -7.86
C ALA A 560 -20.55 -1.41 -6.98
N PRO A 561 -20.23 -0.22 -7.52
CA PRO A 561 -20.37 1.03 -6.78
C PRO A 561 -21.85 1.40 -6.63
N ASP A 562 -22.22 1.99 -5.49
CA ASP A 562 -23.55 2.54 -5.24
C ASP A 562 -23.48 4.06 -5.43
N GLY A 563 -23.66 4.51 -6.68
CA GLY A 563 -23.49 5.91 -7.05
C GLY A 563 -22.03 6.39 -6.93
N ASP A 564 -21.75 7.20 -5.91
CA ASP A 564 -20.42 7.72 -5.57
C ASP A 564 -19.73 6.94 -4.43
N GLN A 565 -20.39 5.90 -3.89
CA GLN A 565 -19.88 5.14 -2.75
C GLN A 565 -19.42 3.73 -3.13
N ILE A 566 -18.35 3.29 -2.47
CA ILE A 566 -17.84 1.91 -2.53
C ILE A 566 -17.81 1.37 -1.10
N VAL A 567 -18.50 0.27 -0.86
CA VAL A 567 -18.52 -0.41 0.45
C VAL A 567 -17.85 -1.76 0.33
N ILE A 568 -16.83 -2.00 1.16
CA ILE A 568 -16.06 -3.24 1.21
C ILE A 568 -16.23 -3.85 2.61
N ARG A 569 -16.72 -5.09 2.69
CA ARG A 569 -17.01 -5.77 3.96
C ARG A 569 -16.05 -6.93 4.20
N PHE A 570 -15.19 -6.79 5.20
CA PHE A 570 -14.31 -7.85 5.70
C PHE A 570 -15.00 -8.58 6.87
N GLU A 571 -15.98 -9.41 6.52
CA GLU A 571 -16.82 -10.17 7.47
C GLU A 571 -16.61 -11.69 7.31
N GLY A 572 -16.92 -12.48 8.34
CA GLY A 572 -16.89 -13.95 8.28
C GLY A 572 -15.50 -14.54 7.97
N GLU A 573 -15.37 -15.26 6.85
CA GLU A 573 -14.10 -15.91 6.43
C GLU A 573 -13.01 -14.92 5.98
N TYR A 574 -13.38 -13.67 5.70
CA TYR A 574 -12.49 -12.60 5.25
C TYR A 574 -12.14 -11.62 6.38
N ARG A 575 -12.43 -11.97 7.64
CA ARG A 575 -12.02 -11.18 8.80
C ARG A 575 -10.51 -10.92 8.80
N VAL A 576 -10.12 -9.77 9.34
CA VAL A 576 -8.73 -9.33 9.35
C VAL A 576 -7.95 -10.12 10.39
N ALA A 577 -7.39 -11.27 10.00
CA ALA A 577 -6.51 -12.07 10.85
C ALA A 577 -5.02 -11.76 10.60
N GLU A 578 -4.67 -11.50 9.34
CA GLU A 578 -3.33 -11.12 8.89
C GLU A 578 -3.41 -9.73 8.23
N SER A 579 -2.27 -9.06 8.08
CA SER A 579 -2.22 -7.78 7.39
C SER A 579 -2.58 -7.95 5.90
N VAL A 580 -3.44 -7.07 5.38
CA VAL A 580 -3.96 -7.12 4.00
C VAL A 580 -3.60 -5.84 3.26
N GLU A 581 -3.01 -5.95 2.08
CA GLU A 581 -2.72 -4.83 1.19
C GLU A 581 -3.42 -5.04 -0.15
N PHE A 582 -4.11 -4.02 -0.63
CA PHE A 582 -4.77 -4.04 -1.94
C PHE A 582 -4.83 -2.63 -2.55
N ASP A 583 -4.97 -2.59 -3.88
CA ASP A 583 -5.24 -1.36 -4.62
C ASP A 583 -6.72 -1.30 -4.98
N LEU A 584 -7.37 -0.20 -4.61
CA LEU A 584 -8.72 0.15 -5.01
C LEU A 584 -8.66 0.93 -6.32
N GLU A 585 -8.99 0.29 -7.44
CA GLU A 585 -9.12 0.91 -8.76
C GLU A 585 -10.58 1.25 -9.03
N PHE A 586 -10.88 2.49 -9.40
CA PHE A 586 -12.24 2.93 -9.73
C PHE A 586 -12.23 3.83 -10.96
N SER A 587 -13.31 3.80 -11.73
CA SER A 587 -13.46 4.59 -12.95
C SER A 587 -14.76 5.39 -12.97
N ASP A 588 -14.69 6.59 -13.51
CA ASP A 588 -15.86 7.46 -13.71
C ASP A 588 -16.64 7.08 -15.00
N PRO A 589 -17.80 7.71 -15.28
CA PRO A 589 -18.57 7.50 -16.51
C PRO A 589 -17.80 7.86 -17.79
N ASP A 590 -16.79 8.73 -17.70
CA ASP A 590 -15.91 9.15 -18.80
C ASP A 590 -14.71 8.18 -18.98
N ASP A 591 -14.70 7.03 -18.29
CA ASP A 591 -13.66 5.99 -18.32
C ASP A 591 -12.29 6.44 -17.76
N VAL A 592 -12.26 7.53 -17.00
CA VAL A 592 -11.04 7.99 -16.31
C VAL A 592 -10.85 7.18 -15.04
N LYS A 593 -9.68 6.54 -14.92
CA LYS A 593 -9.34 5.65 -13.81
C LYS A 593 -8.58 6.37 -12.71
N SER A 594 -8.75 5.91 -11.48
CA SER A 594 -7.95 6.30 -10.33
C SER A 594 -7.70 5.11 -9.42
N THR A 595 -6.54 5.09 -8.78
CA THR A 595 -6.09 3.97 -7.96
C THR A 595 -5.65 4.46 -6.60
N ARG A 596 -6.10 3.80 -5.53
CA ARG A 596 -5.69 4.07 -4.15
C ARG A 596 -5.19 2.80 -3.47
N SER A 597 -3.97 2.80 -2.97
CA SER A 597 -3.45 1.69 -2.15
C SER A 597 -3.95 1.78 -0.71
N VAL A 598 -4.47 0.69 -0.18
CA VAL A 598 -4.94 0.56 1.21
C VAL A 598 -4.21 -0.59 1.89
N LEU A 599 -3.64 -0.31 3.06
CA LEU A 599 -2.97 -1.27 3.93
C LEU A 599 -3.76 -1.39 5.23
N ILE A 600 -4.30 -2.57 5.50
CA ILE A 600 -4.91 -2.93 6.77
C ILE A 600 -3.88 -3.75 7.55
N GLN A 601 -3.32 -3.17 8.60
CA GLN A 601 -2.35 -3.81 9.48
C GLN A 601 -3.08 -4.50 10.64
N ALA A 602 -3.00 -5.83 10.69
CA ALA A 602 -3.50 -6.63 11.79
C ALA A 602 -2.45 -6.64 12.92
N VAL A 603 -2.85 -6.20 14.12
CA VAL A 603 -2.01 -6.31 15.33
C VAL A 603 -2.35 -7.61 16.03
N GLU A 604 -1.37 -8.51 16.08
CA GLU A 604 -1.49 -9.76 16.83
C GLU A 604 -1.33 -9.51 18.34
N ASP A 605 -2.12 -10.23 19.12
CA ASP A 605 -2.10 -10.25 20.58
C ASP A 605 -0.79 -10.86 21.09
N LEU A 606 -0.09 -10.17 22.00
CA LEU A 606 1.21 -10.63 22.50
C LEU A 606 1.04 -11.60 23.67
N THR A 607 2.10 -12.34 24.01
CA THR A 607 2.10 -13.13 25.24
C THR A 607 2.39 -12.23 26.45
N PRO A 608 1.82 -12.52 27.63
CA PRO A 608 2.10 -11.73 28.83
C PRO A 608 3.59 -11.70 29.18
N GLN A 609 4.02 -10.63 29.86
CA GLN A 609 5.37 -10.49 30.38
C GLN A 609 5.35 -10.68 31.90
N VAL A 610 6.20 -11.60 32.38
CA VAL A 610 6.27 -11.98 33.81
C VAL A 610 7.69 -11.72 34.32
N GLU A 611 7.86 -10.61 35.05
CA GLU A 611 9.13 -10.24 35.68
C GLU A 611 8.97 -10.37 37.20
N VAL A 612 9.55 -11.42 37.78
CA VAL A 612 9.42 -11.72 39.21
C VAL A 612 10.77 -12.09 39.81
N ALA A 613 11.13 -11.44 40.91
CA ALA A 613 12.33 -11.73 41.68
C ALA A 613 12.02 -11.86 43.18
N VAL A 614 12.69 -12.80 43.85
CA VAL A 614 12.57 -13.00 45.31
C VAL A 614 13.32 -11.90 46.05
N ASP A 615 12.70 -11.34 47.08
CA ASP A 615 13.31 -10.36 47.97
C ASP A 615 13.77 -11.03 49.29
N ILE A 616 14.72 -10.41 49.98
CA ILE A 616 15.21 -10.71 51.33
C ILE A 616 15.92 -12.07 51.53
N LEU A 617 15.44 -13.17 50.96
CA LEU A 617 15.98 -14.52 51.18
C LEU A 617 17.40 -14.71 50.67
N ARG A 618 18.25 -15.40 51.44
CA ARG A 618 19.60 -15.77 51.00
C ARG A 618 19.57 -16.78 49.86
N LYS A 619 20.46 -16.57 48.88
CA LYS A 619 20.76 -17.50 47.81
C LYS A 619 22.05 -18.24 48.11
N VAL A 620 21.99 -19.56 48.26
CA VAL A 620 23.16 -20.42 48.47
C VAL A 620 23.32 -21.31 47.23
N GLY A 621 24.36 -21.05 46.44
CA GLY A 621 24.54 -21.66 45.13
C GLY A 621 23.41 -21.25 44.18
N ASN A 622 22.59 -22.21 43.75
CA ASN A 622 21.47 -21.98 42.83
C ASN A 622 20.08 -22.16 43.47
N SER A 623 19.97 -22.04 44.80
CA SER A 623 18.69 -22.16 45.50
C SER A 623 18.58 -21.18 46.66
N TYR A 624 17.37 -20.66 46.89
CA TYR A 624 17.05 -19.82 48.03
C TYR A 624 16.74 -20.69 49.25
N TYR A 625 17.32 -20.38 50.39
CA TYR A 625 17.05 -21.16 51.61
C TYR A 625 15.78 -20.62 52.26
N CYS A 626 14.88 -21.54 52.64
CA CYS A 626 13.65 -21.19 53.32
C CYS A 626 13.25 -22.25 54.34
N THR A 627 12.52 -21.87 55.39
CA THR A 627 11.91 -22.84 56.31
C THR A 627 10.59 -23.37 55.73
N PRO A 628 10.06 -24.51 56.23
CA PRO A 628 8.77 -25.03 55.81
C PRO A 628 7.57 -24.09 56.03
N ARG A 629 7.73 -23.06 56.87
CA ARG A 629 6.68 -22.06 57.19
C ARG A 629 7.02 -20.68 56.62
N ALA A 630 8.01 -20.59 55.73
CA ALA A 630 8.47 -19.33 55.19
C ALA A 630 7.40 -18.64 54.33
N ARG A 631 7.41 -17.31 54.38
CA ARG A 631 6.62 -16.40 53.56
C ARG A 631 7.53 -15.75 52.54
N VAL A 632 7.64 -16.29 51.34
CA VAL A 632 8.58 -15.78 50.32
C VAL A 632 8.08 -14.46 49.73
N PRO A 633 8.73 -13.32 50.03
CA PRO A 633 8.33 -12.04 49.47
C PRO A 633 8.97 -11.85 48.10
N PHE A 634 8.33 -11.03 47.27
CA PHE A 634 8.87 -10.62 45.97
C PHE A 634 9.29 -9.16 45.99
N VAL A 635 10.21 -8.80 45.11
CA VAL A 635 10.73 -7.45 44.93
C VAL A 635 9.59 -6.53 44.47
N LYS A 636 9.54 -5.27 44.93
CA LYS A 636 8.47 -4.30 44.60
C LYS A 636 8.38 -4.00 43.10
N GLU A 637 9.50 -4.13 42.40
CA GLU A 637 9.63 -4.01 40.96
C GLU A 637 9.13 -5.25 40.20
N SER A 638 8.64 -6.30 40.88
CA SER A 638 8.04 -7.46 40.23
C SER A 638 6.67 -7.08 39.66
N ILE A 639 6.52 -7.19 38.36
CA ILE A 639 5.33 -6.75 37.62
C ILE A 639 4.97 -7.83 36.59
N ILE A 640 3.66 -8.05 36.43
CA ILE A 640 3.10 -8.83 35.33
C ILE A 640 2.31 -7.88 34.44
N ARG A 641 2.59 -7.91 33.14
CA ARG A 641 1.98 -7.02 32.15
C ARG A 641 1.44 -7.80 30.96
N ASP A 642 0.32 -7.32 30.45
CA ASP A 642 -0.27 -7.77 29.20
C ASP A 642 -0.84 -6.59 28.41
N ASP A 643 -0.89 -6.69 27.09
CA ASP A 643 -1.37 -5.64 26.19
C ASP A 643 -2.91 -5.58 26.16
N THR A 644 -3.58 -6.74 26.21
CA THR A 644 -5.04 -6.85 26.15
C THR A 644 -5.65 -7.04 27.54
N GLY A 645 -5.10 -7.96 28.33
CA GLY A 645 -5.49 -8.19 29.71
C GLY A 645 -5.16 -9.60 30.22
N LEU A 646 -5.05 -9.72 31.53
CA LEU A 646 -4.78 -10.99 32.21
C LEU A 646 -6.09 -11.68 32.58
N SER A 647 -6.22 -12.96 32.20
CA SER A 647 -7.36 -13.80 32.60
C SER A 647 -7.12 -14.54 33.90
N ARG A 648 -5.86 -14.93 34.16
CA ARG A 648 -5.46 -15.72 35.34
C ARG A 648 -3.97 -15.53 35.63
N VAL A 649 -3.64 -15.40 36.92
CA VAL A 649 -2.26 -15.39 37.42
C VAL A 649 -2.14 -16.32 38.61
N GLU A 650 -1.19 -17.25 38.56
CA GLU A 650 -0.99 -18.25 39.61
C GLU A 650 0.49 -18.61 39.83
N PHE A 651 0.81 -18.96 41.07
CA PHE A 651 2.02 -19.63 41.48
C PHE A 651 1.89 -21.13 41.20
N GLN A 652 2.62 -21.63 40.21
CA GLN A 652 2.77 -23.07 39.98
C GLN A 652 4.06 -23.54 40.62
N PHE A 653 4.00 -24.56 41.48
CA PHE A 653 5.18 -25.08 42.13
C PHE A 653 5.27 -26.59 42.05
N THR A 654 6.50 -27.08 41.94
CA THR A 654 6.82 -28.50 41.95
C THR A 654 7.69 -28.84 43.16
N VAL A 655 7.25 -29.79 43.98
CA VAL A 655 7.99 -30.24 45.16
C VAL A 655 8.69 -31.57 44.89
N SER A 656 9.98 -31.64 45.24
CA SER A 656 10.80 -32.85 45.18
C SER A 656 11.66 -32.99 46.44
N ARG A 657 11.78 -34.19 46.98
CA ARG A 657 12.62 -34.45 48.16
C ARG A 657 14.08 -34.54 47.74
N VAL A 658 14.96 -33.86 48.47
CA VAL A 658 16.42 -33.90 48.28
C VAL A 658 17.02 -34.76 49.39
N GLU A 659 17.50 -35.94 49.04
CA GLU A 659 18.21 -36.78 50.00
C GLU A 659 19.54 -36.14 50.42
N ALA A 660 19.88 -36.24 51.71
CA ALA A 660 21.12 -35.68 52.24
C ALA A 660 22.35 -36.37 51.60
N GLN A 661 23.40 -35.62 51.27
CA GLN A 661 24.64 -36.16 50.69
C GLN A 661 25.25 -37.30 51.51
N ALA A 662 25.09 -37.29 52.85
CA ALA A 662 25.53 -38.38 53.71
C ALA A 662 24.75 -39.68 53.46
N VAL A 663 23.45 -39.60 53.15
CA VAL A 663 22.62 -40.76 52.81
C VAL A 663 22.96 -41.26 51.41
N VAL A 664 23.21 -40.37 50.45
CA VAL A 664 23.71 -40.74 49.11
C VAL A 664 25.09 -41.40 49.21
N GLY A 665 25.97 -40.89 50.08
CA GLY A 665 27.26 -41.49 50.39
C GLY A 665 27.10 -42.88 51.01
N LEU A 666 26.19 -43.05 51.98
CA LEU A 666 25.90 -44.35 52.60
C LEU A 666 25.24 -45.33 51.63
N GLN A 667 24.38 -44.86 50.73
CA GLN A 667 23.77 -45.64 49.65
C GLN A 667 24.82 -46.06 48.62
N LEU A 668 25.71 -45.16 48.21
CA LEU A 668 26.85 -45.46 47.33
C LEU A 668 27.84 -46.40 48.01
N GLN A 669 28.05 -46.28 49.32
CA GLN A 669 28.90 -47.17 50.11
C GLN A 669 28.24 -48.53 50.31
N ALA A 670 26.91 -48.59 50.50
CA ALA A 670 26.13 -49.82 50.51
C ALA A 670 26.18 -50.51 49.15
N LEU A 671 25.96 -49.77 48.05
CA LEU A 671 26.13 -50.25 46.67
C LEU A 671 27.57 -50.71 46.44
N ALA A 672 28.57 -49.94 46.84
CA ALA A 672 29.99 -50.31 46.72
C ALA A 672 30.34 -51.53 47.57
N SER A 673 29.75 -51.69 48.75
CA SER A 673 29.94 -52.89 49.60
C SER A 673 29.28 -54.13 49.01
N ILE A 674 28.15 -53.97 48.31
CA ILE A 674 27.50 -55.04 47.54
C ILE A 674 28.39 -55.45 46.35
N TRP A 675 29.09 -54.49 45.72
CA TRP A 675 30.04 -54.76 44.63
C TRP A 675 31.42 -55.25 45.12
N ALA A 676 31.86 -54.85 46.31
CA ALA A 676 33.16 -55.20 46.90
C ALA A 676 33.13 -56.49 47.73
N ALA A 677 31.96 -56.95 48.18
CA ALA A 677 31.77 -58.21 48.89
C ALA A 677 31.67 -59.43 47.95
N ALA A 678 32.47 -59.45 46.87
CA ALA A 678 32.79 -60.68 46.16
C ALA A 678 34.09 -61.26 46.73
N PRO A 679 34.06 -62.18 47.72
CA PRO A 679 35.27 -62.89 48.09
C PRO A 679 35.60 -63.92 46.99
N LEU A 680 36.85 -63.92 46.56
CA LEU A 680 37.45 -64.82 45.56
C LEU A 680 37.59 -66.30 46.03
N VAL A 681 36.84 -66.75 47.05
CA VAL A 681 36.85 -68.14 47.52
C VAL A 681 35.44 -68.56 47.99
N PRO A 682 34.91 -69.72 47.54
CA PRO A 682 33.58 -70.17 47.94
C PRO A 682 33.58 -70.62 49.41
N ASN A 683 32.76 -69.98 50.23
CA ASN A 683 32.34 -70.49 51.54
C ASN A 683 30.80 -70.48 51.59
N ILE A 684 30.21 -71.25 52.52
CA ILE A 684 28.77 -71.53 52.67
C ILE A 684 27.85 -70.28 52.70
N GLY A 685 28.38 -69.07 52.88
CA GLY A 685 27.65 -67.80 52.71
C GLY A 685 27.42 -67.34 51.26
N SER A 686 28.00 -68.01 50.24
CA SER A 686 27.93 -67.59 48.83
C SER A 686 26.71 -68.10 48.05
N VAL A 687 25.76 -68.77 48.71
CA VAL A 687 24.54 -69.31 48.06
C VAL A 687 23.36 -68.32 48.09
N VAL A 688 23.50 -67.15 48.76
CA VAL A 688 22.37 -66.24 49.05
C VAL A 688 22.39 -64.92 48.23
N LEU A 689 23.30 -64.73 47.28
CA LEU A 689 23.42 -63.45 46.53
C LEU A 689 23.50 -63.67 45.01
N PRO A 690 22.36 -63.85 44.30
CA PRO A 690 21.76 -62.80 43.45
C PRO A 690 20.20 -62.89 43.40
N PRO A 691 19.34 -61.88 43.06
CA PRO A 691 19.43 -60.70 42.18
C PRO A 691 19.01 -59.39 42.90
N THR A 692 19.15 -59.36 44.23
CA THR A 692 18.68 -58.28 45.09
C THR A 692 19.44 -56.97 44.88
N GLY A 693 20.68 -56.99 44.39
CA GLY A 693 21.47 -55.77 44.16
C GLY A 693 20.85 -54.78 43.16
N VAL A 694 20.15 -55.27 42.12
CA VAL A 694 19.51 -54.40 41.11
C VAL A 694 18.14 -53.91 41.57
N SER A 695 17.37 -54.73 42.29
CA SER A 695 16.10 -54.30 42.88
C SER A 695 16.34 -53.32 44.03
N LEU A 696 17.34 -53.56 44.88
CA LEU A 696 17.77 -52.64 45.95
C LEU A 696 18.31 -51.34 45.36
N ALA A 697 19.11 -51.38 44.30
CA ALA A 697 19.54 -50.18 43.57
C ALA A 697 18.37 -49.41 42.94
N SER A 698 17.34 -50.10 42.43
CA SER A 698 16.12 -49.47 41.88
C SER A 698 15.22 -48.88 42.98
N GLN A 699 15.18 -49.52 44.15
CA GLN A 699 14.41 -49.04 45.32
C GLN A 699 15.11 -47.86 46.00
N LEU A 700 16.46 -47.83 46.02
CA LEU A 700 17.26 -46.71 46.51
C LEU A 700 17.31 -45.54 45.52
N SER A 701 17.07 -45.76 44.21
CA SER A 701 17.10 -44.72 43.16
C SER A 701 15.73 -44.20 42.72
N LYS A 702 14.61 -44.71 43.27
CA LYS A 702 13.28 -44.13 43.06
C LYS A 702 13.19 -42.76 43.74
N GLY A 703 13.69 -41.73 43.06
CA GLY A 703 13.40 -40.35 43.39
C GLY A 703 11.88 -40.17 43.49
N GLU A 704 11.40 -39.69 44.65
CA GLU A 704 9.97 -39.48 44.91
C GLU A 704 9.32 -38.67 43.78
N ALA A 705 8.09 -39.04 43.42
CA ALA A 705 7.32 -38.42 42.36
C ALA A 705 7.21 -36.90 42.56
N LYS A 706 7.57 -36.12 41.53
CA LYS A 706 7.38 -34.66 41.48
C LYS A 706 5.91 -34.34 41.70
N GLN A 707 5.63 -33.47 42.67
CA GLN A 707 4.26 -33.11 43.06
C GLN A 707 3.96 -31.72 42.51
N PHE A 708 2.84 -31.57 41.81
CA PHE A 708 2.43 -30.31 41.17
C PHE A 708 1.22 -29.72 41.90
N ALA A 709 1.31 -28.46 42.29
CA ALA A 709 0.21 -27.68 42.84
C ALA A 709 0.27 -26.24 42.32
N ALA A 710 -0.89 -25.58 42.31
CA ALA A 710 -1.05 -24.21 41.83
C ALA A 710 -1.85 -23.38 42.84
N MET A 711 -1.46 -22.12 43.03
CA MET A 711 -2.08 -21.17 43.95
C MET A 711 -2.33 -19.82 43.26
N PRO A 712 -3.50 -19.19 43.41
CA PRO A 712 -3.75 -17.89 42.79
C PRO A 712 -2.93 -16.76 43.44
N VAL A 713 -2.62 -15.72 42.67
CA VAL A 713 -1.96 -14.49 43.17
C VAL A 713 -3.02 -13.50 43.68
N THR A 714 -2.90 -13.06 44.94
CA THR A 714 -3.94 -12.24 45.59
C THR A 714 -4.09 -10.84 44.98
N ALA A 715 -3.01 -10.22 44.48
CA ALA A 715 -3.09 -8.93 43.78
C ALA A 715 -3.94 -9.00 42.51
N PHE A 716 -3.85 -10.10 41.76
CA PHE A 716 -4.68 -10.30 40.59
C PHE A 716 -6.16 -10.46 40.98
N GLU A 717 -6.47 -11.27 42.00
CA GLU A 717 -7.85 -11.43 42.49
C GLU A 717 -8.45 -10.08 42.94
N ARG A 718 -7.69 -9.28 43.71
CA ARG A 718 -8.10 -7.94 44.13
C ARG A 718 -8.36 -6.99 42.96
N ALA A 719 -7.47 -6.98 41.97
CA ALA A 719 -7.62 -6.15 40.77
C ALA A 719 -8.81 -6.59 39.91
N TYR A 720 -9.02 -7.90 39.78
CA TYR A 720 -10.10 -8.48 39.00
C TYR A 720 -11.48 -8.30 39.65
N ASP A 721 -11.57 -8.42 40.98
CA ASP A 721 -12.82 -8.20 41.72
C ASP A 721 -13.21 -6.73 41.83
N ALA A 722 -12.27 -5.80 41.63
CA ALA A 722 -12.56 -4.38 41.52
C ALA A 722 -13.24 -3.99 40.19
N LEU A 723 -13.21 -4.86 39.17
CA LEU A 723 -13.85 -4.60 37.87
C LEU A 723 -15.37 -4.72 37.95
N VAL A 724 -16.06 -3.85 37.21
CA VAL A 724 -17.52 -3.90 37.07
C VAL A 724 -17.88 -5.04 36.11
N LYS A 725 -18.54 -6.08 36.60
CA LYS A 725 -18.93 -7.26 35.81
C LYS A 725 -20.39 -7.11 35.36
N ASP A 726 -20.61 -7.11 34.05
CA ASP A 726 -21.96 -7.03 33.49
C ASP A 726 -22.63 -8.41 33.43
N THR A 727 -23.97 -8.41 33.50
CA THR A 727 -24.77 -9.58 33.12
C THR A 727 -24.74 -9.80 31.59
N PRO A 728 -24.85 -11.04 31.10
CA PRO A 728 -24.77 -11.34 29.65
C PRO A 728 -25.78 -10.58 28.77
N SER A 729 -26.97 -10.25 29.28
CA SER A 729 -27.98 -9.47 28.56
C SER A 729 -27.57 -8.01 28.38
N VAL A 730 -27.14 -7.37 29.47
CA VAL A 730 -26.64 -5.98 29.46
C VAL A 730 -25.41 -5.85 28.57
N LEU A 731 -24.52 -6.85 28.60
CA LEU A 731 -23.34 -6.87 27.75
C LEU A 731 -23.72 -6.88 26.26
N ARG A 732 -24.67 -7.72 25.83
CA ARG A 732 -25.11 -7.76 24.41
C ARG A 732 -25.68 -6.43 23.93
N ASP A 733 -26.42 -5.71 24.78
CA ASP A 733 -26.93 -4.38 24.46
C ASP A 733 -25.82 -3.32 24.33
N LYS A 734 -24.75 -3.43 25.12
CA LYS A 734 -23.56 -2.55 25.05
C LYS A 734 -22.72 -2.81 23.79
N LEU A 735 -22.56 -4.07 23.40
CA LEU A 735 -21.70 -4.47 22.27
C LEU A 735 -22.09 -3.81 20.93
N GLY A 736 -23.39 -3.55 20.73
CA GLY A 736 -23.89 -2.89 19.51
C GLY A 736 -23.72 -1.37 19.47
N ARG A 737 -23.27 -0.72 20.56
CA ARG A 737 -23.11 0.73 20.65
C ARG A 737 -21.64 1.09 20.83
N PRO A 738 -21.14 2.16 20.17
CA PRO A 738 -19.78 2.61 20.38
C PRO A 738 -19.56 2.99 21.85
N PRO A 739 -18.43 2.58 22.47
CA PRO A 739 -18.14 2.90 23.87
C PRO A 739 -17.97 4.42 24.05
N ALA A 740 -18.38 4.94 25.20
CA ALA A 740 -18.29 6.37 25.52
C ALA A 740 -16.83 6.86 25.58
N ASN A 741 -15.90 5.99 25.97
CA ASN A 741 -14.46 6.20 25.89
C ASN A 741 -13.80 5.00 25.20
N PRO A 742 -13.28 5.14 23.98
CA PRO A 742 -12.65 4.06 23.22
C PRO A 742 -11.38 3.47 23.89
N ASP A 743 -10.71 4.24 24.75
CA ASP A 743 -9.44 3.85 25.37
C ASP A 743 -9.61 3.22 26.76
N ALA A 744 -10.79 3.35 27.36
CA ALA A 744 -11.09 2.75 28.66
C ALA A 744 -11.49 1.28 28.47
N THR A 745 -10.61 0.37 28.88
CA THR A 745 -10.85 -1.08 28.88
C THR A 745 -11.08 -1.56 30.30
N ASP A 746 -12.15 -2.32 30.53
CA ASP A 746 -12.47 -2.95 31.82
C ASP A 746 -11.73 -4.29 31.97
N THR A 747 -10.41 -4.29 31.74
CA THR A 747 -9.52 -5.47 31.83
C THR A 747 -8.32 -5.21 32.73
N VAL A 748 -7.77 -6.26 33.36
CA VAL A 748 -6.56 -6.14 34.21
C VAL A 748 -5.32 -6.23 33.33
N LYS A 749 -4.70 -5.10 33.00
CA LYS A 749 -3.48 -5.05 32.15
C LYS A 749 -2.16 -5.17 32.91
N GLU A 750 -2.13 -4.73 34.17
CA GLU A 750 -0.92 -4.71 34.98
C GLU A 750 -1.21 -5.18 36.41
N VAL A 751 -0.37 -6.08 36.92
CA VAL A 751 -0.39 -6.54 38.32
C VAL A 751 0.97 -6.26 38.93
N LYS A 752 1.01 -5.38 39.95
CA LYS A 752 2.22 -5.04 40.72
C LYS A 752 2.23 -5.79 42.03
N PHE A 753 3.33 -6.45 42.36
CA PHE A 753 3.47 -7.18 43.61
C PHE A 753 3.69 -6.24 44.78
N THR A 754 3.03 -6.53 45.91
CA THR A 754 3.23 -5.83 47.18
C THR A 754 3.85 -6.75 48.23
N ASN A 755 4.90 -6.26 48.91
CA ASN A 755 5.71 -7.06 49.86
C ASN A 755 4.92 -7.69 51.02
N GLU A 756 3.72 -7.20 51.33
CA GLU A 756 2.93 -7.65 52.49
C GLU A 756 1.79 -8.62 52.12
N ALA A 757 1.17 -8.46 50.94
CA ALA A 757 -0.04 -9.20 50.57
C ALA A 757 0.20 -10.24 49.46
N ASP A 758 1.23 -10.05 48.62
CA ASP A 758 1.55 -10.92 47.48
C ASP A 758 2.76 -11.78 47.81
N VAL A 759 2.60 -12.65 48.80
CA VAL A 759 3.66 -13.49 49.34
C VAL A 759 3.31 -14.95 49.05
N PHE A 760 4.28 -15.73 48.59
CA PHE A 760 4.12 -17.19 48.48
C PHE A 760 4.32 -17.82 49.88
N ASP A 761 3.22 -18.22 50.52
CA ASP A 761 3.23 -18.85 51.85
C ASP A 761 3.38 -20.38 51.72
N LEU A 762 4.51 -20.90 52.19
CA LEU A 762 4.78 -22.35 52.16
C LEU A 762 3.86 -23.14 53.09
N ALA A 763 3.27 -22.50 54.12
CA ALA A 763 2.31 -23.18 54.99
C ALA A 763 0.99 -23.47 54.26
N ASP A 764 0.54 -22.55 53.40
CA ASP A 764 -0.66 -22.75 52.57
C ASP A 764 -0.38 -23.79 51.48
N ALA A 765 0.84 -23.79 50.92
CA ALA A 765 1.30 -24.82 50.00
C ALA A 765 1.34 -26.22 50.66
N ASP A 766 1.76 -26.33 51.93
CA ASP A 766 1.75 -27.58 52.69
C ASP A 766 0.32 -28.07 52.93
N ALA A 767 -0.61 -27.19 53.31
CA ALA A 767 -2.01 -27.54 53.51
C ALA A 767 -2.67 -28.05 52.21
N LEU A 768 -2.32 -27.47 51.05
CA LEU A 768 -2.78 -27.95 49.74
C LEU A 768 -2.23 -29.33 49.39
N LEU A 769 -0.97 -29.62 49.72
CA LEU A 769 -0.40 -30.94 49.56
C LEU A 769 -1.01 -31.95 50.53
N GLU A 770 -1.34 -31.53 51.76
CA GLU A 770 -1.96 -32.36 52.79
C GLU A 770 -3.36 -32.83 52.34
N ALA A 771 -4.13 -31.94 51.70
CA ALA A 771 -5.39 -32.31 51.05
C ALA A 771 -5.23 -33.38 49.95
N GLN A 772 -4.04 -33.49 49.35
CA GLN A 772 -3.67 -34.54 48.39
C GLN A 772 -3.02 -35.77 49.05
N GLY A 773 -3.03 -35.85 50.39
CA GLY A 773 -2.50 -36.97 51.18
C GLY A 773 -0.98 -36.94 51.38
N LYS A 774 -0.32 -35.79 51.23
CA LYS A 774 1.15 -35.65 51.25
C LYS A 774 1.57 -34.44 52.08
N ARG A 775 2.73 -34.46 52.74
CA ARG A 775 3.14 -33.38 53.64
C ARG A 775 4.62 -33.04 53.50
N MET A 776 4.94 -31.75 53.45
CA MET A 776 6.30 -31.20 53.55
C MET A 776 6.70 -30.98 55.01
N LEU A 777 5.77 -30.53 55.86
CA LEU A 777 6.00 -30.37 57.31
C LEU A 777 5.97 -31.72 58.04
N VAL A 778 6.94 -31.96 58.92
CA VAL A 778 6.90 -33.10 59.83
C VAL A 778 6.13 -32.72 61.10
N ALA A 779 5.16 -33.55 61.51
CA ALA A 779 4.24 -33.26 62.61
C ALA A 779 4.89 -33.35 64.00
N ASP A 780 5.86 -34.25 64.16
CA ASP A 780 6.49 -34.54 65.45
C ASP A 780 7.77 -33.71 65.66
N SER A 781 7.81 -32.97 66.77
CA SER A 781 8.94 -32.11 67.16
C SER A 781 10.29 -32.84 67.35
N GLY A 782 10.27 -34.18 67.45
CA GLY A 782 11.45 -35.04 67.54
C GLY A 782 11.93 -35.60 66.20
N GLU A 783 11.22 -35.34 65.10
CA GLU A 783 11.58 -35.81 63.77
C GLU A 783 12.33 -34.75 62.95
N ILE A 784 13.40 -35.18 62.27
CA ILE A 784 14.25 -34.30 61.47
C ILE A 784 13.52 -33.94 60.18
N GLN A 785 13.34 -32.63 59.96
CA GLN A 785 12.76 -32.08 58.74
C GLN A 785 13.61 -32.48 57.51
N PRO A 786 13.07 -33.27 56.57
CA PRO A 786 13.79 -33.57 55.32
C PRO A 786 13.88 -32.33 54.43
N ARG A 787 14.95 -32.27 53.62
CA ARG A 787 15.15 -31.18 52.67
C ARG A 787 14.26 -31.37 51.45
N PHE A 788 13.53 -30.32 51.06
CA PHE A 788 12.73 -30.31 49.84
C PHE A 788 13.22 -29.23 48.88
N ARG A 789 13.26 -29.54 47.60
CA ARG A 789 13.42 -28.57 46.53
C ARG A 789 12.06 -28.25 45.96
N VAL A 790 11.67 -26.98 46.06
CA VAL A 790 10.48 -26.41 45.48
C VAL A 790 10.90 -25.58 44.26
N GLU A 791 10.47 -25.99 43.08
CA GLU A 791 10.63 -25.21 41.85
C GLU A 791 9.36 -24.39 41.66
N LEU A 792 9.44 -23.09 41.92
CA LEU A 792 8.34 -22.14 41.84
C LEU A 792 8.40 -21.35 40.53
N SER A 793 7.30 -21.33 39.80
CA SER A 793 7.10 -20.52 38.60
C SER A 793 5.83 -19.70 38.73
N VAL A 794 5.89 -18.45 38.31
CA VAL A 794 4.69 -17.61 38.19
C VAL A 794 4.19 -17.74 36.77
N VAL A 795 2.95 -18.16 36.60
CA VAL A 795 2.31 -18.35 35.29
C VAL A 795 1.18 -17.33 35.15
N ALA A 796 1.25 -16.56 34.07
CA ALA A 796 0.23 -15.59 33.68
C ALA A 796 -0.41 -16.04 32.36
N ARG A 797 -1.72 -15.91 32.27
CA ARG A 797 -2.52 -16.27 31.11
C ARG A 797 -3.26 -15.05 30.60
N ASP A 798 -3.18 -14.80 29.31
CA ASP A 798 -3.88 -13.70 28.64
C ASP A 798 -5.40 -13.96 28.55
N VAL A 799 -6.16 -12.97 28.07
CA VAL A 799 -7.61 -13.06 27.83
C VAL A 799 -7.98 -13.60 26.45
N ASN A 800 -7.01 -14.04 25.64
CA ASN A 800 -7.26 -14.42 24.26
C ASN A 800 -8.11 -15.69 24.14
N ILE A 801 -9.38 -15.57 23.77
CA ILE A 801 -10.28 -16.72 23.62
C ILE A 801 -10.52 -17.15 22.17
N GLU A 802 -10.12 -16.33 21.19
CA GLU A 802 -10.38 -16.56 19.77
C GLU A 802 -9.39 -17.57 19.19
N THR A 803 -8.09 -17.30 19.33
CA THR A 803 -7.01 -18.21 18.89
C THR A 803 -6.62 -19.22 19.97
N GLY A 804 -7.07 -19.00 21.20
CA GLY A 804 -6.70 -19.77 22.38
C GLY A 804 -5.72 -18.97 23.26
N PRO A 805 -5.87 -19.05 24.59
CA PRO A 805 -5.16 -18.17 25.49
C PRO A 805 -3.70 -18.58 25.59
N LYS A 806 -2.81 -17.59 25.49
CA LYS A 806 -1.38 -17.79 25.60
C LYS A 806 -0.96 -17.66 27.05
N GLU A 807 0.03 -18.46 27.42
CA GLU A 807 0.57 -18.51 28.78
C GLU A 807 2.04 -18.10 28.75
N ALA A 808 2.41 -17.25 29.70
CA ALA A 808 3.77 -16.83 29.94
C ALA A 808 4.21 -17.25 31.35
N ARG A 809 5.50 -17.56 31.48
CA ARG A 809 6.14 -17.94 32.75
C ARG A 809 7.39 -17.10 32.97
N ASN A 810 7.82 -16.96 34.21
CA ASN A 810 9.12 -16.38 34.53
C ASN A 810 10.26 -17.14 33.81
N LEU A 811 11.26 -16.39 33.33
CA LEU A 811 12.38 -16.92 32.54
C LEU A 811 13.12 -18.06 33.26
N ASP A 812 13.44 -17.87 34.54
CA ASP A 812 14.10 -18.86 35.38
C ASP A 812 13.20 -19.27 36.55
N PRO A 813 12.87 -20.56 36.73
CA PRO A 813 12.10 -21.02 37.87
C PRO A 813 12.85 -20.73 39.17
N ILE A 814 12.13 -20.15 40.13
CA ILE A 814 12.64 -19.81 41.46
C ILE A 814 12.82 -21.10 42.23
N ARG A 815 14.07 -21.48 42.48
CA ARG A 815 14.41 -22.72 43.22
C ARG A 815 14.51 -22.40 44.70
N LEU A 816 13.54 -22.86 45.48
CA LEU A 816 13.58 -22.79 46.93
C LEU A 816 14.05 -24.14 47.49
N LEU A 817 15.00 -24.11 48.41
CA LEU A 817 15.41 -25.26 49.21
C LEU A 817 14.83 -25.09 50.61
N VAL A 818 13.87 -25.95 50.94
CA VAL A 818 13.26 -26.03 52.26
C VAL A 818 14.25 -26.75 53.18
N VAL A 819 14.72 -26.07 54.21
CA VAL A 819 15.70 -26.54 55.20
C VAL A 819 15.12 -26.44 56.61
N SER A 820 15.73 -27.13 57.57
CA SER A 820 15.37 -26.96 58.99
C SER A 820 15.74 -25.54 59.46
N GLU A 821 15.04 -25.06 60.50
CA GLU A 821 15.35 -23.76 61.10
C GLU A 821 16.81 -23.71 61.60
N ALA A 822 17.31 -24.80 62.19
CA ALA A 822 18.69 -24.89 62.66
C ALA A 822 19.71 -24.79 61.52
N ASP A 823 19.45 -25.41 60.36
CA ASP A 823 20.32 -25.32 59.19
C ASP A 823 20.36 -23.88 58.63
N LEU A 824 19.21 -23.19 58.60
CA LEU A 824 19.14 -21.80 58.18
C LEU A 824 19.92 -20.89 59.15
N LEU A 825 19.67 -21.02 60.45
CA LEU A 825 20.37 -20.23 61.48
C LEU A 825 21.88 -20.47 61.44
N ALA A 826 22.34 -21.69 61.17
CA ALA A 826 23.76 -21.98 61.03
C ALA A 826 24.41 -21.27 59.84
N GLU A 827 23.70 -21.08 58.73
CA GLU A 827 24.19 -20.24 57.63
C GLU A 827 24.14 -18.75 57.99
N ILE A 828 23.12 -18.30 58.73
CA ILE A 828 23.05 -16.91 59.24
C ILE A 828 24.24 -16.61 60.16
N THR A 829 24.60 -17.54 61.05
CA THR A 829 25.75 -17.40 61.97
C THR A 829 27.07 -17.15 61.22
N LYS A 830 27.26 -17.71 60.01
CA LYS A 830 28.45 -17.40 59.20
C LYS A 830 28.48 -15.95 58.73
N ASP A 831 27.33 -15.40 58.35
CA ASP A 831 27.22 -13.99 58.00
C ASP A 831 27.48 -13.11 59.23
N GLU A 832 26.98 -13.50 60.40
CA GLU A 832 27.28 -12.82 61.66
C GLU A 832 28.78 -12.79 61.97
N GLU A 833 29.51 -13.90 61.75
CA GLU A 833 30.97 -13.94 61.92
C GLU A 833 31.68 -12.90 61.03
N ILE A 834 31.23 -12.73 59.79
CA ILE A 834 31.75 -11.72 58.85
C ILE A 834 31.44 -10.30 59.34
N LEU A 835 30.21 -10.06 59.80
CA LEU A 835 29.80 -8.75 60.33
C LEU A 835 30.56 -8.39 61.60
N ILE A 836 30.80 -9.37 62.48
CA ILE A 836 31.63 -9.22 63.66
C ILE A 836 33.06 -8.84 63.28
N GLY A 837 33.65 -9.49 62.27
CA GLY A 837 34.97 -9.13 61.76
C GLY A 837 35.05 -7.68 61.25
N LYS A 838 33.99 -7.20 60.56
CA LYS A 838 33.88 -5.78 60.16
C LYS A 838 33.74 -4.85 61.37
N PHE A 839 32.99 -5.26 62.39
CA PHE A 839 32.84 -4.51 63.62
C PHE A 839 34.15 -4.41 64.41
N ASP A 840 34.94 -5.48 64.45
CA ASP A 840 36.28 -5.49 65.05
C ASP A 840 37.24 -4.55 64.30
N ALA A 841 37.14 -4.47 62.98
CA ALA A 841 37.89 -3.50 62.19
C ALA A 841 37.50 -2.04 62.54
N ALA A 842 36.21 -1.76 62.78
CA ALA A 842 35.76 -0.45 63.24
C ALA A 842 36.36 -0.09 64.61
N LEU A 843 36.34 -1.02 65.58
CA LEU A 843 36.96 -0.84 66.89
C LEU A 843 38.48 -0.66 66.80
N LYS A 844 39.15 -1.36 65.89
CA LYS A 844 40.58 -1.21 65.64
C LYS A 844 40.91 0.21 65.16
N ASN A 845 40.18 0.72 64.17
CA ASN A 845 40.38 2.08 63.67
C ASN A 845 40.16 3.13 64.76
N LEU A 846 39.16 2.95 65.62
CA LEU A 846 38.93 3.87 66.76
C LEU A 846 40.05 3.81 67.80
N ARG A 847 40.60 2.64 68.10
CA ARG A 847 41.75 2.50 69.01
C ARG A 847 43.02 3.10 68.42
N GLU A 848 43.23 2.97 67.12
CA GLU A 848 44.32 3.64 66.41
C GLU A 848 44.15 5.17 66.47
N ALA A 849 42.93 5.66 66.23
CA ALA A 849 42.59 7.08 66.39
C ALA A 849 42.83 7.58 67.83
N GLU A 850 42.48 6.80 68.85
CA GLU A 850 42.72 7.13 70.26
C GLU A 850 44.22 7.16 70.59
N ALA A 851 45.00 6.19 70.10
CA ALA A 851 46.45 6.15 70.29
C ALA A 851 47.16 7.32 69.59
N MET A 852 46.73 7.66 68.36
CA MET A 852 47.23 8.82 67.62
C MET A 852 46.88 10.12 68.34
N LEU A 853 45.66 10.25 68.86
CA LEU A 853 45.26 11.41 69.64
C LEU A 853 46.12 11.52 70.90
N ALA A 854 46.33 10.42 71.64
CA ALA A 854 47.17 10.41 72.83
C ALA A 854 48.63 10.83 72.54
N ASP A 855 49.25 10.33 71.46
CA ASP A 855 50.58 10.77 71.02
C ASP A 855 50.62 12.27 70.69
N GLN A 856 49.62 12.78 69.95
CA GLN A 856 49.56 14.21 69.65
C GLN A 856 49.34 15.06 70.91
N THR A 857 48.53 14.61 71.87
CA THR A 857 48.35 15.32 73.14
C THR A 857 49.65 15.41 73.94
N ALA A 858 50.48 14.36 73.92
CA ALA A 858 51.77 14.38 74.60
C ALA A 858 52.77 15.34 73.92
N ARG A 859 52.77 15.41 72.59
CA ARG A 859 53.62 16.34 71.82
C ARG A 859 53.21 17.80 71.99
N LEU A 860 51.93 18.07 72.20
CA LEU A 860 51.37 19.41 72.41
C LEU A 860 51.37 19.85 73.89
N ALA A 861 51.88 19.02 74.81
CA ALA A 861 51.93 19.34 76.24
C ALA A 861 52.75 20.60 76.60
N PRO A 862 53.91 20.90 75.99
CA PRO A 862 54.67 22.12 76.28
C PRO A 862 53.88 23.40 75.97
N SER A 863 54.00 24.43 76.82
CA SER A 863 53.28 25.70 76.67
C SER A 863 53.72 26.54 75.46
N THR A 864 54.90 26.27 74.91
CA THR A 864 55.43 26.88 73.69
C THR A 864 55.81 25.78 72.69
N VAL A 865 55.12 25.71 71.55
CA VAL A 865 55.29 24.66 70.54
C VAL A 865 55.82 25.29 69.24
N ALA A 866 56.78 24.63 68.57
CA ALA A 866 57.32 25.09 67.29
C ALA A 866 56.28 24.97 66.15
N PRO A 867 56.27 25.89 65.16
CA PRO A 867 55.31 25.88 64.05
C PRO A 867 55.28 24.56 63.26
N ASP A 868 56.44 23.91 63.06
CA ASP A 868 56.55 22.62 62.36
C ASP A 868 55.79 21.49 63.08
N VAL A 869 55.74 21.53 64.42
CA VAL A 869 55.02 20.54 65.23
C VAL A 869 53.52 20.76 65.12
N LEU A 870 53.05 22.01 65.01
CA LEU A 870 51.63 22.33 64.81
C LEU A 870 51.14 21.88 63.41
N LEU A 871 51.94 22.08 62.37
CA LEU A 871 51.65 21.57 61.03
C LEU A 871 51.58 20.03 61.00
N SER A 872 52.52 19.36 61.67
CA SER A 872 52.51 17.89 61.80
C SER A 872 51.27 17.40 62.58
N ALA A 873 50.91 18.09 63.66
CA ALA A 873 49.74 17.78 64.47
C ALA A 873 48.43 17.98 63.70
N ARG A 874 48.34 19.01 62.84
CA ARG A 874 47.18 19.26 61.98
C ARG A 874 46.94 18.10 61.01
N VAL A 875 47.98 17.67 60.28
CA VAL A 875 47.89 16.54 59.35
C VAL A 875 47.47 15.26 60.10
N LYS A 876 47.98 15.07 61.31
CA LYS A 876 47.59 13.93 62.16
C LYS A 876 46.16 14.05 62.67
N ALA A 877 45.68 15.23 63.03
CA ALA A 877 44.29 15.47 63.42
C ALA A 877 43.31 15.14 62.29
N ASP A 878 43.62 15.55 61.05
CA ASP A 878 42.82 15.20 59.87
C ASP A 878 42.81 13.66 59.65
N SER A 879 43.94 12.96 59.88
CA SER A 879 43.97 11.49 59.80
C SER A 879 43.16 10.80 60.90
N ILE A 880 43.10 11.37 62.11
CA ILE A 880 42.27 10.85 63.22
C ILE A 880 40.79 10.96 62.87
N ILE A 881 40.35 12.11 62.33
CA ILE A 881 38.97 12.31 61.87
C ILE A 881 38.61 11.32 60.76
N MET A 882 39.53 11.08 59.81
CA MET A 882 39.34 10.10 58.75
C MET A 882 39.12 8.67 59.30
N GLU A 883 39.91 8.22 60.28
CA GLU A 883 39.76 6.88 60.86
C GLU A 883 38.44 6.72 61.64
N VAL A 884 37.97 7.77 62.34
CA VAL A 884 36.65 7.78 62.98
C VAL A 884 35.53 7.72 61.93
N GLY A 885 35.67 8.44 60.82
CA GLY A 885 34.74 8.38 59.69
C GLY A 885 34.62 6.97 59.09
N LYS A 886 35.75 6.29 58.85
CA LYS A 886 35.75 4.88 58.39
C LYS A 886 35.08 3.94 59.40
N ALA A 887 35.33 4.14 60.70
CA ALA A 887 34.70 3.34 61.74
C ALA A 887 33.17 3.52 61.77
N ARG A 888 32.68 4.75 61.50
CA ARG A 888 31.26 5.05 61.36
C ARG A 888 30.65 4.32 60.17
N GLU A 889 31.31 4.35 59.01
CA GLU A 889 30.86 3.64 57.80
C GLU A 889 30.74 2.13 58.04
N PHE A 890 31.75 1.50 58.65
CA PHE A 890 31.68 0.08 58.99
C PHE A 890 30.55 -0.23 59.98
N THR A 891 30.34 0.64 60.97
CA THR A 891 29.24 0.48 61.94
C THR A 891 27.87 0.60 61.27
N GLN A 892 27.71 1.52 60.31
CA GLN A 892 26.48 1.69 59.52
C GLN A 892 26.19 0.47 58.64
N VAL A 893 27.22 -0.09 57.99
CA VAL A 893 27.10 -1.33 57.21
C VAL A 893 26.64 -2.48 58.10
N VAL A 894 27.24 -2.64 59.28
CA VAL A 894 26.86 -3.68 60.25
C VAL A 894 25.40 -3.53 60.68
N ALA A 895 24.95 -2.32 61.03
CA ALA A 895 23.55 -2.07 61.41
C ALA A 895 22.57 -2.42 60.28
N THR A 896 22.89 -2.05 59.04
CA THR A 896 22.05 -2.29 57.86
C THR A 896 21.93 -3.79 57.55
N GLU A 897 23.05 -4.53 57.61
CA GLU A 897 23.06 -5.98 57.36
C GLU A 897 22.35 -6.75 58.48
N TYR A 898 22.50 -6.38 59.75
CA TYR A 898 21.70 -6.97 60.83
C TYR A 898 20.20 -6.70 60.64
N GLY A 899 19.82 -5.53 60.13
CA GLY A 899 18.43 -5.23 59.75
C GLY A 899 17.91 -6.09 58.59
N ARG A 900 18.79 -6.53 57.67
CA ARG A 900 18.47 -7.51 56.63
C ARG A 900 18.31 -8.92 57.23
N LEU A 901 19.23 -9.37 58.08
CA LEU A 901 19.17 -10.68 58.74
C LEU A 901 17.91 -10.82 59.60
N LYS A 902 17.53 -9.77 60.34
CA LYS A 902 16.26 -9.71 61.08
C LYS A 902 15.07 -9.97 60.17
N ARG A 903 14.95 -9.23 59.06
CA ARG A 903 13.86 -9.43 58.09
C ARG A 903 13.86 -10.83 57.49
N GLU A 904 15.04 -11.40 57.23
CA GLU A 904 15.16 -12.78 56.74
C GLU A 904 14.63 -13.81 57.77
N THR A 905 14.92 -13.63 59.05
CA THR A 905 14.38 -14.50 60.12
C THR A 905 12.86 -14.33 60.32
N GLU A 906 12.33 -13.13 60.11
CA GLU A 906 10.88 -12.85 60.17
C GLU A 906 10.13 -13.49 58.99
N VAL A 907 10.66 -13.32 57.77
CA VAL A 907 10.15 -13.96 56.54
C VAL A 907 10.14 -15.48 56.65
N ASN A 908 11.19 -16.07 57.25
CA ASN A 908 11.28 -17.49 57.51
C ASN A 908 10.48 -17.96 58.75
N ARG A 909 9.77 -17.06 59.43
CA ARG A 909 9.02 -17.34 60.66
C ARG A 909 9.83 -18.17 61.67
N CYS A 910 11.11 -17.81 61.86
CA CYS A 910 11.97 -18.42 62.87
C CYS A 910 11.46 -18.12 64.29
N ASN A 911 12.02 -18.78 65.29
CA ASN A 911 11.68 -18.55 66.70
C ASN A 911 11.80 -17.07 67.07
N GLU A 912 10.77 -16.53 67.70
CA GLU A 912 10.60 -15.10 68.00
C GLU A 912 11.74 -14.52 68.86
N SER A 913 12.47 -15.36 69.59
CA SER A 913 13.63 -14.94 70.38
C SER A 913 14.78 -14.35 69.54
N VAL A 914 14.99 -14.85 68.31
CA VAL A 914 16.08 -14.43 67.43
C VAL A 914 15.87 -13.02 66.85
N PRO A 915 14.76 -12.71 66.14
CA PRO A 915 14.55 -11.36 65.61
C PRO A 915 14.41 -10.31 66.73
N ARG A 916 13.81 -10.67 67.86
CA ARG A 916 13.76 -9.79 69.05
C ARG A 916 15.15 -9.46 69.58
N ARG A 917 16.06 -10.44 69.60
CA ARG A 917 17.46 -10.22 69.99
C ARG A 917 18.17 -9.27 69.03
N TYR A 918 18.03 -9.45 67.71
CA TYR A 918 18.62 -8.54 66.73
C TYR A 918 18.14 -7.11 66.90
N ASP A 919 16.84 -6.92 67.10
CA ASP A 919 16.25 -5.60 67.30
C ASP A 919 16.75 -4.92 68.58
N SER A 920 16.63 -5.60 69.72
CA SER A 920 16.86 -5.01 71.04
C SER A 920 18.33 -4.94 71.44
N ALA A 921 19.12 -5.96 71.12
CA ALA A 921 20.51 -6.08 71.59
C ALA A 921 21.53 -5.48 70.61
N ILE A 922 21.19 -5.33 69.32
CA ILE A 922 22.14 -4.96 68.27
C ILE A 922 21.69 -3.71 67.52
N ILE A 923 20.56 -3.78 66.79
CA ILE A 923 20.14 -2.72 65.86
C ILE A 923 19.86 -1.41 66.60
N LYS A 924 18.97 -1.41 67.60
CA LYS A 924 18.64 -0.19 68.36
C LYS A 924 19.85 0.45 69.05
N PRO A 925 20.73 -0.30 69.75
CA PRO A 925 21.97 0.26 70.28
C PRO A 925 22.88 0.85 69.21
N LEU A 926 23.09 0.16 68.08
CA LEU A 926 23.94 0.66 66.99
C LEU A 926 23.40 1.94 66.36
N GLU A 927 22.08 2.00 66.11
CA GLU A 927 21.42 3.21 65.60
C GLU A 927 21.58 4.38 66.59
N ALA A 928 21.46 4.13 67.89
CA ALA A 928 21.68 5.15 68.93
C ALA A 928 23.13 5.66 68.94
N VAL A 929 24.11 4.76 68.74
CA VAL A 929 25.54 5.10 68.66
C VAL A 929 25.84 5.95 67.42
N LEU A 930 25.32 5.53 66.27
CA LEU A 930 25.46 6.22 64.98
C LEU A 930 24.84 7.62 65.01
N ALA A 931 23.67 7.77 65.65
CA ALA A 931 22.98 9.05 65.74
C ALA A 931 23.66 10.05 66.69
N ASN A 932 24.13 9.57 67.86
CA ASN A 932 24.55 10.45 68.96
C ASN A 932 26.06 10.44 69.21
N GLN A 933 26.65 9.27 69.39
CA GLN A 933 28.01 9.13 69.95
C GLN A 933 29.10 9.35 68.91
N PHE A 934 28.89 8.90 67.66
CA PHE A 934 29.77 9.25 66.54
C PHE A 934 29.79 10.74 66.28
N LYS A 935 28.61 11.38 66.22
CA LYS A 935 28.49 12.84 66.06
C LYS A 935 29.22 13.58 67.19
N ALA A 936 29.01 13.17 68.44
CA ALA A 936 29.68 13.79 69.57
C ALA A 936 31.21 13.65 69.48
N ALA A 937 31.73 12.49 69.08
CA ALA A 937 33.17 12.25 68.91
C ALA A 937 33.76 13.08 67.75
N GLU A 938 33.08 13.14 66.60
CA GLU A 938 33.44 13.99 65.46
C GLU A 938 33.49 15.47 65.88
N ASP A 939 32.44 15.99 66.54
CA ASP A 939 32.39 17.37 67.03
C ASP A 939 33.56 17.69 68.01
N GLY A 940 33.92 16.72 68.86
CA GLY A 940 35.05 16.85 69.79
C GLY A 940 36.40 16.91 69.08
N LEU A 941 36.59 16.09 68.03
CA LEU A 941 37.80 16.06 67.22
C LEU A 941 37.93 17.29 66.32
N THR A 942 36.83 17.81 65.79
CA THR A 942 36.80 19.09 65.06
C THR A 942 37.24 20.24 65.98
N GLY A 943 36.74 20.28 67.22
CA GLY A 943 37.20 21.26 68.21
C GLY A 943 38.69 21.14 68.59
N PHE A 944 39.30 19.96 68.47
CA PHE A 944 40.74 19.76 68.60
C PHE A 944 41.53 20.20 67.35
N ARG A 945 40.94 20.00 66.16
CA ARG A 945 41.56 20.24 64.86
C ARG A 945 41.53 21.72 64.44
N ASP A 946 40.43 22.43 64.70
CA ASP A 946 40.24 23.80 64.20
C ASP A 946 41.31 24.79 64.71
N PRO A 947 41.72 24.80 66.00
CA PRO A 947 42.80 25.66 66.46
C PRO A 947 44.14 25.38 65.76
N LEU A 948 44.42 24.12 65.40
CA LEU A 948 45.62 23.73 64.65
C LEU A 948 45.58 24.22 63.20
N GLY A 949 44.39 24.53 62.67
CA GLY A 949 44.21 25.17 61.36
C GLY A 949 44.64 26.63 61.33
N ASP A 950 44.50 27.32 62.47
CA ASP A 950 44.88 28.72 62.70
C ASP A 950 46.30 28.85 63.30
N ASP A 951 47.13 27.81 63.16
CA ASP A 951 48.49 27.71 63.73
C ASP A 951 48.55 27.98 65.25
N ARG A 952 47.48 27.63 65.98
CA ARG A 952 47.36 27.82 67.42
C ARG A 952 47.26 26.47 68.16
N ARG A 953 47.85 26.39 69.36
CA ARG A 953 47.66 25.24 70.25
C ARG A 953 46.18 25.15 70.69
N PRO A 954 45.54 23.97 70.62
CA PRO A 954 44.20 23.73 71.18
C PRO A 954 44.19 23.89 72.70
N ASP A 955 43.10 24.45 73.24
CA ASP A 955 42.92 24.60 74.68
C ASP A 955 42.85 23.24 75.38
N ASP A 956 43.35 23.15 76.62
CA ASP A 956 43.38 21.90 77.39
C ASP A 956 41.97 21.29 77.58
N ALA A 957 40.93 22.13 77.61
CA ALA A 957 39.53 21.71 77.65
C ALA A 957 39.06 21.04 76.34
N ALA A 958 39.51 21.53 75.19
CA ALA A 958 39.20 20.93 73.88
C ALA A 958 39.90 19.58 73.72
N ILE A 959 41.16 19.49 74.16
CA ILE A 959 41.94 18.24 74.19
C ILE A 959 41.27 17.19 75.09
N ALA A 960 40.85 17.59 76.30
CA ALA A 960 40.15 16.70 77.23
C ALA A 960 38.80 16.24 76.65
N THR A 961 38.05 17.15 76.02
CA THR A 961 36.75 16.84 75.40
C THR A 961 36.88 15.83 74.26
N ALA A 962 37.84 16.01 73.36
CA ALA A 962 38.11 15.08 72.26
C ALA A 962 38.43 13.67 72.76
N ARG A 963 39.30 13.56 73.78
CA ARG A 963 39.66 12.28 74.40
C ARG A 963 38.47 11.62 75.07
N VAL A 964 37.75 12.34 75.95
CA VAL A 964 36.61 11.79 76.70
C VAL A 964 35.53 11.26 75.75
N ARG A 965 35.21 12.00 74.70
CA ARG A 965 34.17 11.59 73.73
C ARG A 965 34.60 10.40 72.88
N LEU A 966 35.86 10.35 72.44
CA LEU A 966 36.39 9.21 71.69
C LEU A 966 36.46 7.93 72.55
N THR A 967 36.93 8.04 73.80
CA THR A 967 36.95 6.91 74.74
C THR A 967 35.53 6.43 75.09
N ALA A 968 34.56 7.34 75.23
CA ALA A 968 33.15 6.98 75.42
C ALA A 968 32.59 6.19 74.23
N LEU A 969 32.87 6.64 72.99
CA LEU A 969 32.46 5.93 71.77
C LEU A 969 33.08 4.50 71.72
N ILE A 970 34.36 4.37 72.02
CA ILE A 970 35.05 3.07 72.06
C ILE A 970 34.45 2.16 73.13
N SER A 971 34.16 2.70 74.32
CA SER A 971 33.55 1.94 75.42
C SER A 971 32.18 1.40 75.04
N GLU A 972 31.33 2.23 74.43
CA GLU A 972 29.99 1.84 73.98
C GLU A 972 30.01 0.79 72.87
N LEU A 973 30.85 0.96 71.85
CA LEU A 973 31.01 -0.05 70.80
C LEU A 973 31.63 -1.34 71.35
N THR A 974 32.55 -1.27 72.32
CA THR A 974 33.13 -2.46 72.97
C THR A 974 32.06 -3.22 73.77
N ARG A 975 31.14 -2.51 74.44
CA ARG A 975 30.00 -3.13 75.13
C ARG A 975 29.08 -3.87 74.16
N ILE A 976 28.75 -3.26 73.02
CA ILE A 976 27.94 -3.90 71.98
C ILE A 976 28.66 -5.12 71.40
N ARG A 977 29.99 -5.01 71.17
CA ARG A 977 30.82 -6.13 70.69
C ARG A 977 30.86 -7.32 71.66
N ALA A 978 30.92 -7.06 72.97
CA ALA A 978 30.89 -8.11 73.98
C ALA A 978 29.57 -8.89 73.93
N GLY A 979 28.44 -8.19 73.80
CA GLY A 979 27.12 -8.82 73.62
C GLY A 979 26.97 -9.62 72.32
N LEU A 980 27.73 -9.29 71.28
CA LEU A 980 27.79 -10.07 70.03
C LEU A 980 28.61 -11.36 70.18
N GLY A 981 29.70 -11.34 70.95
CA GLY A 981 30.67 -12.45 71.04
C GLY A 981 30.22 -13.63 71.91
N GLU A 982 29.61 -13.38 73.07
CA GLU A 982 29.15 -14.45 73.97
C GLU A 982 28.09 -15.33 73.29
N ALA A 983 27.15 -14.70 72.62
CA ALA A 983 26.04 -15.39 72.00
C ALA A 983 26.42 -16.20 70.75
N LEU A 984 27.49 -15.83 70.05
CA LEU A 984 28.01 -16.62 68.92
C LEU A 984 28.72 -17.90 69.40
N SER A 985 29.39 -17.83 70.55
CA SER A 985 30.08 -18.99 71.13
C SER A 985 29.10 -20.07 71.62
N GLU A 986 28.00 -19.65 72.25
CA GLU A 986 26.96 -20.55 72.74
C GLU A 986 26.13 -21.14 71.59
N SER A 987 25.79 -20.33 70.57
CA SER A 987 25.04 -20.82 69.41
C SER A 987 25.87 -21.80 68.57
N LYS A 988 27.14 -21.50 68.31
CA LYS A 988 28.04 -22.35 67.52
C LYS A 988 28.24 -23.73 68.12
N LEU A 989 28.48 -23.81 69.42
CA LEU A 989 28.60 -25.09 70.15
C LEU A 989 27.31 -25.90 70.09
N ARG A 990 26.16 -25.23 70.27
CA ARG A 990 24.84 -25.87 70.22
C ARG A 990 24.54 -26.41 68.81
N ASP A 991 24.89 -25.66 67.78
CA ASP A 991 24.65 -26.01 66.37
C ASP A 991 25.57 -27.14 65.89
N GLU A 992 26.86 -27.14 66.26
CA GLU A 992 27.79 -28.24 65.96
C GLU A 992 27.33 -29.55 66.60
N LEU A 993 26.91 -29.51 67.87
CA LEU A 993 26.33 -30.67 68.55
C LEU A 993 25.05 -31.16 67.87
N ARG A 994 24.15 -30.24 67.48
CA ARG A 994 22.89 -30.59 66.82
C ARG A 994 23.12 -31.26 65.46
N LYS A 995 24.02 -30.73 64.63
CA LYS A 995 24.38 -31.32 63.32
C LYS A 995 24.91 -32.75 63.46
N ILE A 996 25.72 -33.00 64.48
CA ILE A 996 26.25 -34.35 64.75
C ILE A 996 25.10 -35.31 65.13
N ILE A 997 24.19 -34.88 66.01
CA ILE A 997 23.03 -35.68 66.44
C ILE A 997 22.08 -35.97 65.26
N ASP A 998 21.79 -34.96 64.44
CA ASP A 998 20.87 -35.10 63.30
C ASP A 998 21.45 -36.05 62.24
N ASN A 999 22.75 -35.93 61.94
CA ASN A 999 23.44 -36.84 61.03
C ASN A 999 23.43 -38.28 61.54
N GLN A 1000 23.69 -38.50 62.84
CA GLN A 1000 23.62 -39.84 63.42
C GLN A 1000 22.21 -40.44 63.30
N THR A 1001 21.19 -39.65 63.61
CA THR A 1001 19.79 -40.11 63.57
C THR A 1001 19.32 -40.46 62.16
N LEU A 1002 19.69 -39.65 61.15
CA LEU A 1002 19.39 -39.93 59.74
C LEU A 1002 20.08 -41.22 59.28
N VAL A 1003 21.36 -41.41 59.62
CA VAL A 1003 22.12 -42.61 59.29
C VAL A 1003 21.52 -43.85 59.96
N THR A 1004 21.12 -43.77 61.23
CA THR A 1004 20.45 -44.88 61.94
C THR A 1004 19.13 -45.28 61.27
N ARG A 1005 18.31 -44.32 60.85
CA ARG A 1005 17.05 -44.63 60.14
C ARG A 1005 17.29 -45.23 58.76
N ALA A 1006 18.27 -44.71 58.01
CA ALA A 1006 18.63 -45.23 56.70
C ALA A 1006 19.10 -46.68 56.80
N LEU A 1007 19.98 -46.98 57.77
CA LEU A 1007 20.42 -48.35 58.07
C LEU A 1007 19.25 -49.26 58.45
N LYS A 1008 18.32 -48.78 59.29
CA LYS A 1008 17.14 -49.56 59.68
C LYS A 1008 16.24 -49.90 58.48
N ARG A 1009 15.96 -48.94 57.58
CA ARG A 1009 15.18 -49.21 56.35
C ARG A 1009 15.87 -50.21 55.42
N ILE A 1010 17.19 -50.08 55.25
CA ILE A 1010 17.97 -51.01 54.44
C ILE A 1010 17.90 -52.42 55.06
N TYR A 1011 18.05 -52.53 56.38
CA TYR A 1011 17.93 -53.80 57.10
C TYR A 1011 16.54 -54.43 56.95
N ASP A 1012 15.46 -53.66 57.18
CA ASP A 1012 14.08 -54.13 57.06
C ASP A 1012 13.74 -54.56 55.61
N GLY A 1013 14.19 -53.81 54.61
CA GLY A 1013 13.98 -54.12 53.19
C GLY A 1013 14.71 -55.38 52.72
N ILE A 1014 15.95 -55.56 53.17
CA ILE A 1014 16.72 -56.79 52.91
C ILE A 1014 15.99 -57.99 53.54
N GLN A 1015 15.52 -57.85 54.78
CA GLN A 1015 14.81 -58.91 55.48
C GLN A 1015 13.49 -59.29 54.79
N ILE A 1016 12.71 -58.34 54.28
CA ILE A 1016 11.45 -58.66 53.58
C ILE A 1016 11.72 -59.37 52.25
N SER A 1017 12.74 -58.93 51.49
CA SER A 1017 13.02 -59.48 50.15
C SER A 1017 13.61 -60.90 50.15
N LEU A 1018 14.38 -61.27 51.18
CA LEU A 1018 15.02 -62.58 51.28
C LEU A 1018 14.07 -63.69 51.76
N PHE A 1019 13.06 -63.35 52.56
CA PHE A 1019 12.22 -64.32 53.25
C PHE A 1019 10.78 -64.42 52.70
N ALA A 1020 10.36 -63.55 51.78
CA ALA A 1020 9.00 -63.56 51.24
C ALA A 1020 8.80 -64.55 50.07
N PRO A 1021 7.65 -65.24 49.98
CA PRO A 1021 7.32 -66.11 48.85
C PRO A 1021 6.98 -65.27 47.60
N THR A 1022 7.34 -65.77 46.42
CA THR A 1022 7.15 -65.07 45.13
C THR A 1022 6.13 -65.79 44.25
N ILE A 1023 5.12 -65.06 43.76
CA ILE A 1023 4.09 -65.59 42.86
C ILE A 1023 4.54 -65.40 41.41
N LYS A 1024 4.52 -66.47 40.59
CA LYS A 1024 4.91 -66.36 39.18
C LYS A 1024 3.78 -65.72 38.34
N PRO A 1025 4.12 -64.83 37.39
CA PRO A 1025 3.14 -64.23 36.50
C PRO A 1025 2.58 -65.27 35.51
N VAL A 1026 1.30 -65.10 35.15
CA VAL A 1026 0.54 -66.01 34.26
C VAL A 1026 0.19 -65.26 32.97
N PRO A 1027 0.14 -65.93 31.80
CA PRO A 1027 -0.27 -65.31 30.55
C PRO A 1027 -1.70 -64.73 30.59
N PRO A 1028 -2.04 -63.79 29.67
CA PRO A 1028 -3.33 -63.08 29.68
C PRO A 1028 -4.53 -64.02 29.61
N VAL A 1029 -5.53 -63.79 30.47
CA VAL A 1029 -6.71 -64.65 30.59
C VAL A 1029 -7.84 -64.09 29.73
N MET A 1030 -8.32 -64.85 28.74
CA MET A 1030 -9.44 -64.44 27.88
C MET A 1030 -10.77 -65.01 28.37
N LEU A 1031 -11.82 -64.18 28.39
CA LEU A 1031 -13.19 -64.45 28.86
C LEU A 1031 -14.24 -63.89 27.89
N ALA A 1032 -15.37 -64.57 27.67
CA ALA A 1032 -16.55 -63.96 27.07
C ALA A 1032 -17.40 -63.21 28.12
N GLN A 1033 -18.27 -62.28 27.70
CA GLN A 1033 -19.18 -61.55 28.60
C GLN A 1033 -20.01 -62.52 29.48
N GLY A 1034 -19.90 -62.38 30.81
CA GLY A 1034 -20.59 -63.24 31.78
C GLY A 1034 -19.96 -64.62 32.03
N GLU A 1035 -18.84 -64.96 31.39
CA GLU A 1035 -18.14 -66.24 31.56
C GLU A 1035 -17.34 -66.28 32.86
N LYS A 1036 -17.32 -67.45 33.51
CA LYS A 1036 -16.48 -67.74 34.69
C LYS A 1036 -15.28 -68.59 34.27
N LYS A 1037 -14.08 -68.24 34.75
CA LYS A 1037 -12.86 -69.03 34.49
C LYS A 1037 -11.94 -69.07 35.70
N THR A 1038 -11.32 -70.22 35.90
CA THR A 1038 -10.35 -70.45 36.96
C THR A 1038 -8.94 -70.12 36.48
N VAL A 1039 -8.22 -69.29 37.24
CA VAL A 1039 -6.83 -68.89 36.97
C VAL A 1039 -5.91 -69.54 37.99
N LYS A 1040 -4.85 -70.19 37.50
CA LYS A 1040 -3.88 -70.94 38.30
C LYS A 1040 -2.53 -70.23 38.37
N HIS A 1041 -2.00 -70.02 39.57
CA HIS A 1041 -0.68 -69.45 39.82
C HIS A 1041 0.24 -70.44 40.51
N VAL A 1042 1.54 -70.37 40.20
CA VAL A 1042 2.60 -71.10 40.91
C VAL A 1042 3.28 -70.15 41.90
N ILE A 1043 3.47 -70.60 43.14
CA ILE A 1043 4.18 -69.88 44.20
C ILE A 1043 5.53 -70.55 44.43
N ASP A 1044 6.58 -69.74 44.53
CA ASP A 1044 7.89 -70.14 45.05
C ASP A 1044 8.02 -69.67 46.50
N TRP A 1045 8.05 -70.60 47.44
CA TRP A 1045 7.95 -70.29 48.87
C TRP A 1045 9.25 -69.74 49.49
N ASN A 1046 10.36 -69.77 48.75
CA ASN A 1046 11.68 -69.33 49.24
C ASN A 1046 12.01 -69.94 50.62
N VAL A 1047 12.37 -69.12 51.62
CA VAL A 1047 12.67 -69.54 53.01
C VAL A 1047 11.56 -69.10 53.97
N PHE A 1048 10.32 -68.95 53.48
CA PHE A 1048 9.19 -68.48 54.28
C PHE A 1048 8.71 -69.59 55.22
N ASP A 1049 8.66 -69.33 56.54
CA ASP A 1049 8.46 -70.34 57.59
C ASP A 1049 7.07 -70.30 58.26
N LYS A 1050 6.16 -69.43 57.79
CA LYS A 1050 4.86 -69.18 58.45
C LYS A 1050 3.70 -70.06 57.96
N GLY A 1051 3.95 -71.03 57.08
CA GLY A 1051 3.01 -72.10 56.73
C GLY A 1051 1.76 -71.72 55.92
N GLU A 1052 1.39 -70.43 55.84
CA GLU A 1052 0.30 -69.93 54.98
C GLU A 1052 0.49 -68.46 54.60
N ILE A 1053 0.01 -68.07 53.40
CA ILE A 1053 -0.12 -66.69 52.96
C ILE A 1053 -1.57 -66.39 52.58
N LYS A 1054 -2.05 -65.19 52.90
CA LYS A 1054 -3.32 -64.69 52.35
C LYS A 1054 -3.03 -63.81 51.15
N VAL A 1055 -3.68 -64.09 50.03
CA VAL A 1055 -3.58 -63.35 48.78
C VAL A 1055 -4.92 -62.65 48.55
N ARG A 1056 -4.90 -61.32 48.58
CA ARG A 1056 -6.07 -60.50 48.25
C ARG A 1056 -6.16 -60.33 46.75
N VAL A 1057 -7.33 -60.61 46.18
CA VAL A 1057 -7.58 -60.47 44.74
C VAL A 1057 -8.43 -59.22 44.52
N GLU A 1058 -7.83 -58.18 43.95
CA GLU A 1058 -8.49 -56.88 43.72
C GLU A 1058 -8.67 -56.65 42.22
N PRO A 1059 -9.91 -56.73 41.69
CA PRO A 1059 -10.20 -56.34 40.32
C PRO A 1059 -10.08 -54.82 40.12
N GLN A 1060 -9.65 -54.38 38.94
CA GLN A 1060 -9.57 -52.97 38.58
C GLN A 1060 -10.94 -52.28 38.70
N ALA A 1061 -10.97 -51.13 39.38
CA ALA A 1061 -12.21 -50.36 39.60
C ALA A 1061 -12.90 -50.01 38.25
N GLY A 1062 -14.19 -50.34 38.14
CA GLY A 1062 -15.01 -50.08 36.94
C GLY A 1062 -15.07 -51.22 35.90
N SER A 1063 -14.35 -52.34 36.12
CA SER A 1063 -14.27 -53.50 35.21
C SER A 1063 -15.46 -54.47 35.25
N GLU A 1064 -16.38 -54.33 36.23
CA GLU A 1064 -17.48 -55.30 36.50
C GLU A 1064 -17.01 -56.77 36.70
N ILE A 1065 -15.71 -57.00 36.85
CA ILE A 1065 -15.14 -58.32 37.10
C ILE A 1065 -15.31 -58.68 38.57
N GLN A 1066 -15.83 -59.87 38.86
CA GLN A 1066 -15.96 -60.40 40.21
C GLN A 1066 -14.89 -61.47 40.47
N GLY A 1067 -14.19 -61.38 41.61
CA GLY A 1067 -13.22 -62.37 42.07
C GLY A 1067 -13.31 -62.57 43.59
N PRO A 1068 -12.73 -63.66 44.13
CA PRO A 1068 -12.74 -63.95 45.56
C PRO A 1068 -11.84 -62.93 46.27
N GLY A 1069 -12.45 -62.03 47.04
CA GLY A 1069 -11.72 -60.89 47.64
C GLY A 1069 -10.46 -61.28 48.42
N GLU A 1070 -10.44 -62.43 49.11
CA GLU A 1070 -9.28 -62.90 49.87
C GLU A 1070 -9.16 -64.43 49.79
N LEU A 1071 -7.94 -64.94 49.61
CA LEU A 1071 -7.66 -66.36 49.41
C LEU A 1071 -6.48 -66.80 50.28
N THR A 1072 -6.68 -67.79 51.12
CA THR A 1072 -5.61 -68.34 51.98
C THR A 1072 -4.95 -69.53 51.28
N VAL A 1073 -3.66 -69.41 51.00
CA VAL A 1073 -2.84 -70.46 50.40
C VAL A 1073 -1.90 -71.02 51.47
N LYS A 1074 -1.89 -72.33 51.64
CA LYS A 1074 -1.01 -73.03 52.58
C LYS A 1074 0.28 -73.48 51.87
N ASP A 1075 1.37 -73.53 52.64
CA ASP A 1075 2.74 -73.86 52.18
C ASP A 1075 2.90 -75.33 51.71
N ASP A 1076 1.89 -76.17 51.95
CA ASP A 1076 1.83 -77.54 51.41
C ASP A 1076 1.50 -77.59 49.90
N LYS A 1077 1.17 -76.44 49.29
CA LYS A 1077 0.82 -76.33 47.86
C LYS A 1077 1.69 -75.27 47.17
N ASN A 1078 2.36 -75.69 46.10
CA ASN A 1078 3.16 -74.80 45.24
C ASN A 1078 2.33 -74.05 44.20
N ASP A 1079 1.00 -74.19 44.24
CA ASP A 1079 0.07 -73.53 43.36
C ASP A 1079 -1.26 -73.18 44.06
N PHE A 1080 -1.94 -72.16 43.54
CA PHE A 1080 -3.30 -71.83 43.97
C PHE A 1080 -4.15 -71.37 42.78
N GLU A 1081 -5.45 -71.58 42.92
CA GLU A 1081 -6.43 -71.36 41.87
C GLU A 1081 -7.56 -70.47 42.40
N TYR A 1082 -8.03 -69.54 41.56
CA TYR A 1082 -9.17 -68.68 41.90
C TYR A 1082 -10.03 -68.40 40.68
N GLU A 1083 -11.32 -68.21 40.92
CA GLU A 1083 -12.30 -67.98 39.87
C GLU A 1083 -12.51 -66.49 39.62
N ILE A 1084 -12.56 -66.12 38.34
CA ILE A 1084 -12.86 -64.75 37.91
C ILE A 1084 -14.08 -64.80 36.99
N THR A 1085 -15.06 -63.95 37.28
CA THR A 1085 -16.29 -63.80 36.47
C THR A 1085 -16.24 -62.48 35.71
N ALA A 1086 -16.37 -62.52 34.39
CA ALA A 1086 -16.41 -61.31 33.55
C ALA A 1086 -17.77 -60.59 33.64
N GLY A 1087 -17.75 -59.26 33.69
CA GLY A 1087 -18.94 -58.41 33.61
C GLY A 1087 -19.49 -58.24 32.18
N LYS A 1088 -20.39 -57.27 31.97
CA LYS A 1088 -21.00 -57.01 30.65
C LYS A 1088 -20.16 -56.11 29.75
N LYS A 1089 -19.08 -55.53 30.26
CA LYS A 1089 -18.18 -54.63 29.51
C LYS A 1089 -17.06 -55.41 28.84
N ALA A 1090 -16.98 -55.31 27.51
CA ALA A 1090 -15.85 -55.82 26.73
C ALA A 1090 -14.63 -54.87 26.86
N GLY A 1091 -13.42 -55.42 26.99
CA GLY A 1091 -12.18 -54.64 27.17
C GLY A 1091 -11.05 -55.40 27.86
N GLU A 1092 -9.86 -54.80 27.87
CA GLU A 1092 -8.73 -55.28 28.67
C GLU A 1092 -8.79 -54.70 30.09
N PHE A 1093 -8.79 -55.58 31.08
CA PHE A 1093 -8.82 -55.24 32.50
C PHE A 1093 -7.68 -55.92 33.23
N THR A 1094 -7.36 -55.43 34.42
CA THR A 1094 -6.31 -56.01 35.27
C THR A 1094 -6.87 -56.46 36.61
N VAL A 1095 -6.37 -57.57 37.12
CA VAL A 1095 -6.63 -58.07 38.47
C VAL A 1095 -5.31 -58.11 39.22
N LYS A 1096 -5.27 -57.42 40.37
CA LYS A 1096 -4.07 -57.32 41.20
C LYS A 1096 -4.16 -58.35 42.33
N LEU A 1097 -3.20 -59.25 42.37
CA LEU A 1097 -2.98 -60.20 43.46
C LEU A 1097 -2.01 -59.58 44.46
N THR A 1098 -2.47 -59.32 45.68
CA THR A 1098 -1.65 -58.73 46.74
C THR A 1098 -1.47 -59.76 47.86
N PRO A 1099 -0.31 -60.44 47.97
CA PRO A 1099 -0.04 -61.33 49.10
C PRO A 1099 0.20 -60.55 50.39
N THR A 1100 -0.03 -61.21 51.53
CA THR A 1100 0.22 -60.64 52.87
C THR A 1100 1.70 -60.33 53.08
N VAL A 1101 2.58 -61.10 52.43
CA VAL A 1101 4.04 -60.94 52.42
C VAL A 1101 4.54 -61.28 51.01
N GLY A 1102 5.28 -60.37 50.36
CA GLY A 1102 5.76 -60.53 48.98
C GLY A 1102 5.30 -59.41 48.03
N GLU A 1103 5.81 -59.39 46.80
CA GLU A 1103 5.41 -58.38 45.79
C GLU A 1103 4.06 -58.73 45.15
N PRO A 1104 3.19 -57.73 44.89
CA PRO A 1104 1.92 -57.95 44.23
C PRO A 1104 2.10 -58.26 42.74
N VAL A 1105 1.30 -59.20 42.22
CA VAL A 1105 1.33 -59.64 40.82
C VAL A 1105 0.09 -59.16 40.09
N ILE A 1106 0.26 -58.59 38.90
CA ILE A 1106 -0.84 -58.10 38.07
C ILE A 1106 -1.14 -59.12 36.98
N VAL A 1107 -2.40 -59.56 36.91
CA VAL A 1107 -2.90 -60.47 35.88
C VAL A 1107 -3.73 -59.68 34.88
N LYS A 1108 -3.43 -59.83 33.59
CA LYS A 1108 -4.20 -59.20 32.51
C LYS A 1108 -5.37 -60.09 32.10
N ILE A 1109 -6.55 -59.49 31.99
CA ILE A 1109 -7.80 -60.16 31.61
C ILE A 1109 -8.37 -59.47 30.38
N VAL A 1110 -8.70 -60.23 29.35
CA VAL A 1110 -9.31 -59.70 28.12
C VAL A 1110 -10.73 -60.24 28.02
N VAL A 1111 -11.72 -59.35 28.18
CA VAL A 1111 -13.14 -59.68 28.02
C VAL A 1111 -13.54 -59.39 26.58
N LYS A 1112 -13.88 -60.43 25.82
CA LYS A 1112 -14.35 -60.36 24.43
C LYS A 1112 -15.85 -60.16 24.34
#